data_AF-A0A956JSB3-F1
#
_entry.id   AF-A0A956JSB3-F1
#
_cell.length_a   1.000
_cell.length_b   1.000
_cell.length_c   1.000
_cell.angle_alpha   90.00
_cell.angle_beta   90.00
_cell.angle_gamma   90.00
#
_symmetry.space_group_name_H-M   'P 1'
#
loop_
_entity.id
_entity.type
_entity.pdbx_description
1 polymer ?
#
loop_
_entity_poly.entity_id
_entity_poly.type
_entity_poly.pdbx_seq_one_letter_code
_entity_poly.pdbx_strand_id
1 'polypeptide(L)'
;MDRAKIEKEAARLVKPFPWEALRATLDGEPSLFDVDGQWHSHHHGRPRPLRRDTPCFSGEAMLAAAQACAYLAMVLPPDDRWRAALPALFERVHARMRNPELLCYAGFWERKQKIGGEKYVPPGFEKYPHHHGADNGVLVSCHGYLYFRPARLAAVADEAERARHVGFIETVRRRERGDRYGAFLALRSEGLARLLSSAARAEGGYHADPRVSVPELVEGVATQLSLGRDAATLYLQLLALVDCTDPWLRTVNGWKSAQLKRAAGELVAAGLAREEAMPRAGRKVVLPGPWETGAPPDPASERFKLALYEAEILPSGDVFSPLSRLLPLRPLAELFAQAWALVARGEGPDAELALDRSEAQWIDEIRAAPDDDTPRIVYADRLTEGGDPRGEMIALQCRRARLERGEALDGVEDPAGELARVKAREAELLEQYGGAWSAAVHPYIVRFLMARGFIDQITVRMPAFHKHAAKVVAALPLLRALELEHNTGVGPIPAKHIELLASCDALGSCIERLDFTADQYLANVESLARLLEAPFIGRLRWLRIGAHRRGRGVGLDGAAMIADCERLGELRHLDLGGQRLGMRGSKRLVSSPHLGKLEVLRLPFNNIKVGAARSLLAALEEGALPALRRLELADEIESPWGVPSDVAYQANEIPRALVAHIEAVLKARG
;
A
#
# COMPACT_ATOMS: atom_id res chain seq x y z
N MET A 1 6.03 -36.53 -9.78
CA MET A 1 6.99 -36.90 -8.71
C MET A 1 6.95 -38.41 -8.57
N ASP A 2 8.10 -39.08 -8.46
CA ASP A 2 8.14 -40.53 -8.22
C ASP A 2 7.50 -40.87 -6.87
N ARG A 3 6.73 -41.95 -6.82
CA ARG A 3 6.04 -42.47 -5.63
C ARG A 3 7.00 -42.66 -4.46
N ALA A 4 8.21 -43.16 -4.72
CA ALA A 4 9.23 -43.33 -3.69
C ALA A 4 9.65 -42.00 -3.02
N LYS A 5 9.64 -40.90 -3.78
CA LYS A 5 9.96 -39.56 -3.26
C LYS A 5 8.82 -38.99 -2.41
N ILE A 6 7.57 -39.22 -2.81
CA ILE A 6 6.38 -38.87 -2.01
C ILE A 6 6.43 -39.60 -0.66
N GLU A 7 6.66 -40.91 -0.68
CA GLU A 7 6.70 -41.72 0.54
C GLU A 7 7.85 -41.29 1.48
N LYS A 8 9.04 -41.03 0.92
CA LYS A 8 10.18 -40.54 1.69
C LYS A 8 9.88 -39.20 2.37
N GLU A 9 9.20 -38.30 1.68
CA GLU A 9 8.83 -37.00 2.24
C GLU A 9 7.72 -37.12 3.28
N ALA A 10 6.69 -37.96 3.04
CA ALA A 10 5.66 -38.26 4.03
C ALA A 10 6.27 -38.85 5.31
N ALA A 11 7.23 -39.78 5.18
CA ALA A 11 7.97 -40.32 6.32
C ALA A 11 8.83 -39.26 7.03
N ARG A 12 9.39 -38.29 6.31
CA ARG A 12 10.14 -37.18 6.92
C ARG A 12 9.22 -36.21 7.66
N LEU A 13 8.04 -35.97 7.11
CA LEU A 13 7.02 -35.07 7.63
C LEU A 13 6.52 -35.52 9.00
N VAL A 14 6.16 -36.79 9.13
CA VAL A 14 5.54 -37.32 10.36
C VAL A 14 6.54 -37.67 11.47
N LYS A 15 7.87 -37.57 11.22
CA LYS A 15 8.89 -37.88 12.24
C LYS A 15 8.69 -37.04 13.52
N PRO A 16 8.79 -37.65 14.71
CA PRO A 16 9.36 -38.98 14.97
C PRO A 16 8.36 -40.16 14.93
N PHE A 17 7.12 -39.96 14.50
CA PHE A 17 6.14 -41.05 14.39
C PHE A 17 6.55 -42.07 13.31
N PRO A 18 6.36 -43.39 13.54
CA PRO A 18 6.70 -44.44 12.58
C PRO A 18 5.75 -44.40 11.37
N TRP A 19 6.30 -44.11 10.20
CA TRP A 19 5.56 -44.05 8.93
C TRP A 19 4.85 -45.36 8.58
N GLU A 20 5.43 -46.49 8.99
CA GLU A 20 4.95 -47.85 8.72
C GLU A 20 3.52 -48.06 9.24
N ALA A 21 3.16 -47.44 10.36
CA ALA A 21 1.80 -47.53 10.93
C ALA A 21 0.76 -46.80 10.07
N LEU A 22 1.11 -45.64 9.51
CA LEU A 22 0.24 -44.92 8.57
C LEU A 22 0.12 -45.69 7.26
N ARG A 23 1.24 -46.20 6.74
CA ARG A 23 1.27 -47.00 5.52
C ARG A 23 0.41 -48.25 5.63
N ALA A 24 0.53 -49.03 6.71
CA ALA A 24 -0.31 -50.20 6.96
C ALA A 24 -1.80 -49.84 6.88
N THR A 25 -2.19 -48.73 7.52
CA THR A 25 -3.57 -48.23 7.48
C THR A 25 -4.03 -47.86 6.07
N LEU A 26 -3.19 -47.17 5.31
CA LEU A 26 -3.46 -46.79 3.91
C LEU A 26 -3.50 -48.01 2.97
N ASP A 27 -2.76 -49.07 3.30
CA ASP A 27 -2.76 -50.36 2.59
C ASP A 27 -3.95 -51.26 3.02
N GLY A 28 -4.77 -50.81 3.97
CA GLY A 28 -5.95 -51.54 4.47
C GLY A 28 -5.63 -52.57 5.56
N GLU A 29 -4.38 -52.61 6.03
CA GLU A 29 -3.92 -53.53 7.07
C GLU A 29 -4.29 -53.01 8.48
N PRO A 30 -4.41 -53.90 9.48
CA PRO A 30 -4.58 -53.50 10.88
C PRO A 30 -3.36 -52.71 11.39
N SER A 31 -3.60 -51.65 12.15
CA SER A 31 -2.54 -50.83 12.72
C SER A 31 -2.92 -50.26 14.09
N LEU A 32 -2.04 -49.45 14.69
CA LEU A 32 -2.34 -48.73 15.93
C LEU A 32 -3.53 -47.76 15.80
N PHE A 33 -3.94 -47.40 14.57
CA PHE A 33 -5.13 -46.56 14.32
C PHE A 33 -6.45 -47.31 14.59
N ASP A 34 -6.38 -48.62 14.78
CA ASP A 34 -7.54 -49.47 15.08
C ASP A 34 -7.67 -49.78 16.59
N VAL A 35 -6.72 -49.34 17.42
CA VAL A 35 -6.61 -49.73 18.83
C VAL A 35 -6.73 -48.52 19.76
N ASP A 36 -7.78 -48.51 20.59
CA ASP A 36 -7.94 -47.53 21.67
C ASP A 36 -6.99 -47.82 22.84
N GLY A 37 -6.35 -46.78 23.36
CA GLY A 37 -5.44 -46.84 24.50
C GLY A 37 -5.98 -46.09 25.72
N GLN A 38 -5.53 -46.47 26.91
CA GLN A 38 -5.68 -45.68 28.13
C GLN A 38 -4.34 -45.02 28.43
N TRP A 39 -4.36 -43.72 28.71
CA TRP A 39 -3.15 -42.92 28.83
C TRP A 39 -3.06 -42.23 30.18
N HIS A 40 -1.85 -42.12 30.72
CA HIS A 40 -1.57 -41.33 31.91
C HIS A 40 -0.43 -40.34 31.64
N SER A 41 -0.37 -39.30 32.46
CA SER A 41 0.67 -38.27 32.38
C SER A 41 2.08 -38.80 32.66
N HIS A 42 3.10 -38.07 32.21
CA HIS A 42 4.50 -38.42 32.44
C HIS A 42 5.33 -37.20 32.84
N HIS A 43 6.35 -37.38 33.65
CA HIS A 43 7.25 -36.31 34.11
C HIS A 43 8.15 -35.70 33.01
N HIS A 44 8.15 -36.30 31.82
CA HIS A 44 8.80 -35.76 30.60
C HIS A 44 7.81 -35.08 29.65
N GLY A 45 6.56 -34.84 30.08
CA GLY A 45 5.53 -34.20 29.27
C GLY A 45 4.76 -35.18 28.38
N ARG A 46 5.41 -36.08 27.64
CA ARG A 46 4.67 -37.00 26.74
C ARG A 46 3.92 -38.09 27.51
N PRO A 47 2.58 -38.23 27.35
CA PRO A 47 1.79 -39.30 27.97
C PRO A 47 2.34 -40.69 27.69
N ARG A 48 2.06 -41.64 28.58
CA ARG A 48 2.38 -43.06 28.39
C ARG A 48 1.11 -43.90 28.41
N PRO A 49 1.06 -44.97 27.59
CA PRO A 49 -0.05 -45.90 27.66
C PRO A 49 0.05 -46.70 28.97
N LEU A 50 -1.10 -46.97 29.58
CA LEU A 50 -1.19 -47.77 30.81
C LEU A 50 -0.67 -49.21 30.59
N ARG A 51 -0.97 -49.78 29.42
CA ARG A 51 -0.41 -51.07 28.96
C ARG A 51 0.76 -50.82 28.03
N ARG A 52 1.98 -51.13 28.48
CA ARG A 52 3.21 -50.87 27.72
C ARG A 52 3.41 -51.80 26.52
N ASP A 53 2.82 -52.99 26.56
CA ASP A 53 3.08 -54.05 25.58
C ASP A 53 2.14 -54.01 24.36
N THR A 54 1.17 -53.08 24.34
CA THR A 54 0.19 -52.96 23.25
C THR A 54 0.29 -51.57 22.60
N PRO A 55 0.82 -51.48 21.37
CA PRO A 55 0.75 -50.25 20.58
C PRO A 55 -0.70 -49.81 20.40
N CYS A 56 -1.00 -48.56 20.73
CA CYS A 56 -2.34 -47.98 20.63
C CYS A 56 -2.28 -46.54 20.11
N PHE A 57 -3.43 -46.03 19.68
CA PHE A 57 -3.55 -44.67 19.16
C PHE A 57 -3.14 -43.63 20.21
N SER A 58 -2.37 -42.64 19.78
CA SER A 58 -1.77 -41.61 20.63
C SER A 58 -1.96 -40.22 20.04
N GLY A 59 -1.69 -39.17 20.82
CA GLY A 59 -1.64 -37.79 20.31
C GLY A 59 -0.59 -37.59 19.20
N GLU A 60 0.48 -38.39 19.16
CA GLU A 60 1.45 -38.38 18.06
C GLU A 60 0.86 -38.98 16.78
N ALA A 61 0.11 -40.07 16.92
CA ALA A 61 -0.59 -40.69 15.79
C ALA A 61 -1.63 -39.74 15.19
N MET A 62 -2.33 -38.98 16.05
CA MET A 62 -3.29 -37.95 15.64
C MET A 62 -2.63 -36.86 14.79
N LEU A 63 -1.54 -36.27 15.28
CA LEU A 63 -0.76 -35.27 14.54
C LEU A 63 -0.21 -35.82 13.22
N ALA A 64 0.42 -37.00 13.27
CA ALA A 64 1.01 -37.65 12.11
C ALA A 64 -0.03 -37.94 11.02
N ALA A 65 -1.23 -38.39 11.40
CA ALA A 65 -2.30 -38.63 10.44
C ALA A 65 -2.85 -37.34 9.84
N ALA A 66 -3.04 -36.28 10.62
CA ALA A 66 -3.47 -34.97 10.11
C ALA A 66 -2.48 -34.43 9.05
N GLN A 67 -1.18 -34.48 9.37
CA GLN A 67 -0.09 -34.10 8.46
C GLN A 67 -0.07 -34.96 7.19
N ALA A 68 -0.12 -36.29 7.33
CA ALA A 68 -0.09 -37.21 6.21
C ALA A 68 -1.32 -37.04 5.29
N CYS A 69 -2.53 -36.92 5.86
CA CYS A 69 -3.75 -36.70 5.11
C CYS A 69 -3.68 -35.42 4.26
N ALA A 70 -3.31 -34.29 4.86
CA ALA A 70 -3.21 -33.01 4.14
C ALA A 70 -2.11 -33.04 3.05
N TYR A 71 -0.95 -33.61 3.35
CA TYR A 71 0.15 -33.73 2.39
C TYR A 71 -0.18 -34.65 1.21
N LEU A 72 -0.64 -35.88 1.49
CA LEU A 72 -0.91 -36.89 0.47
C LEU A 72 -2.07 -36.48 -0.44
N ALA A 73 -3.10 -35.81 0.10
CA ALA A 73 -4.20 -35.28 -0.71
C ALA A 73 -3.72 -34.31 -1.81
N MET A 74 -2.61 -33.61 -1.57
CA MET A 74 -2.02 -32.65 -2.51
C MET A 74 -1.11 -33.32 -3.56
N VAL A 75 -0.28 -34.27 -3.15
CA VAL A 75 0.85 -34.75 -3.99
C VAL A 75 0.62 -36.08 -4.69
N LEU A 76 -0.38 -36.86 -4.27
CA LEU A 76 -0.62 -38.18 -4.85
C LEU A 76 -1.18 -38.09 -6.27
N PRO A 77 -0.73 -38.97 -7.19
CA PRO A 77 -1.36 -39.12 -8.50
C PRO A 77 -2.88 -39.37 -8.40
N PRO A 78 -3.66 -38.99 -9.42
CA PRO A 78 -5.13 -39.18 -9.43
C PRO A 78 -5.54 -40.65 -9.20
N ASP A 79 -4.86 -41.58 -9.86
CA ASP A 79 -5.19 -43.01 -9.81
C ASP A 79 -4.51 -43.76 -8.65
N ASP A 80 -3.92 -43.03 -7.70
CA ASP A 80 -3.17 -43.66 -6.61
C ASP A 80 -4.10 -44.21 -5.53
N ARG A 81 -3.97 -45.51 -5.22
CA ARG A 81 -4.80 -46.20 -4.22
C ARG A 81 -4.80 -45.53 -2.84
N TRP A 82 -3.71 -44.88 -2.43
CA TRP A 82 -3.67 -44.20 -1.12
C TRP A 82 -4.56 -42.97 -1.10
N ARG A 83 -4.77 -42.32 -2.24
CA ARG A 83 -5.65 -41.16 -2.36
C ARG A 83 -7.09 -41.55 -2.04
N ALA A 84 -7.54 -42.71 -2.54
CA ALA A 84 -8.84 -43.29 -2.22
C ALA A 84 -8.95 -43.77 -0.75
N ALA A 85 -7.83 -44.12 -0.11
CA ALA A 85 -7.78 -44.56 1.29
C ALA A 85 -7.77 -43.43 2.32
N LEU A 86 -7.50 -42.17 1.92
CA LEU A 86 -7.40 -41.04 2.87
C LEU A 86 -8.67 -40.80 3.70
N PRO A 87 -9.90 -40.86 3.14
CA PRO A 87 -11.11 -40.73 3.94
C PRO A 87 -11.25 -41.83 4.99
N ALA A 88 -10.84 -43.06 4.68
CA ALA A 88 -10.89 -44.17 5.63
C ALA A 88 -9.89 -43.99 6.79
N LEU A 89 -8.67 -43.52 6.51
CA LEU A 89 -7.71 -43.15 7.55
C LEU A 89 -8.27 -42.03 8.44
N PHE A 90 -8.88 -41.01 7.84
CA PHE A 90 -9.52 -39.90 8.56
C PHE A 90 -10.62 -40.38 9.51
N GLU A 91 -11.52 -41.26 9.04
CA GLU A 91 -12.57 -41.84 9.89
C GLU A 91 -12.01 -42.69 11.04
N ARG A 92 -10.95 -43.48 10.80
CA ARG A 92 -10.27 -44.23 11.87
C ARG A 92 -9.73 -43.28 12.94
N VAL A 93 -9.07 -42.20 12.55
CA VAL A 93 -8.56 -41.17 13.48
C VAL A 93 -9.71 -40.53 14.27
N HIS A 94 -10.79 -40.15 13.59
CA HIS A 94 -11.98 -39.58 14.24
C HIS A 94 -12.62 -40.53 15.25
N ALA A 95 -12.68 -41.83 14.93
CA ALA A 95 -13.16 -42.85 15.87
C ALA A 95 -12.28 -42.88 17.13
N ARG A 96 -10.96 -42.87 16.97
CA ARG A 96 -10.01 -42.86 18.10
C ARG A 96 -10.06 -41.57 18.92
N MET A 97 -10.37 -40.42 18.31
CA MET A 97 -10.55 -39.15 19.02
C MET A 97 -11.77 -39.13 19.95
N ARG A 98 -12.74 -40.04 19.77
CA ARG A 98 -13.91 -40.19 20.65
C ARG A 98 -13.60 -40.98 21.92
N ASN A 99 -12.39 -41.55 22.05
CA ASN A 99 -11.97 -42.25 23.25
C ASN A 99 -11.80 -41.27 24.42
N PRO A 100 -12.58 -41.41 25.52
CA PRO A 100 -12.47 -40.53 26.68
C PRO A 100 -11.15 -40.69 27.46
N GLU A 101 -10.43 -41.80 27.26
CA GLU A 101 -9.16 -42.09 27.93
C GLU A 101 -7.93 -41.69 27.11
N LEU A 102 -8.12 -41.11 25.91
CA LEU A 102 -7.04 -40.55 25.12
C LEU A 102 -6.56 -39.25 25.75
N LEU A 103 -5.32 -39.24 26.24
CA LEU A 103 -4.67 -38.08 26.82
C LEU A 103 -3.64 -37.51 25.84
N CYS A 104 -3.80 -36.25 25.45
CA CYS A 104 -2.91 -35.56 24.53
C CYS A 104 -2.10 -34.47 25.26
N TYR A 105 -0.81 -34.38 24.96
CA TYR A 105 0.05 -33.31 25.48
C TYR A 105 -0.34 -31.96 24.88
N ALA A 106 -0.64 -30.97 25.71
CA ALA A 106 -0.86 -29.59 25.28
C ALA A 106 0.45 -28.79 25.33
N GLY A 107 1.20 -28.86 26.42
CA GLY A 107 2.40 -28.06 26.57
C GLY A 107 2.84 -27.82 28.02
N PHE A 108 3.86 -26.98 28.20
CA PHE A 108 4.30 -26.53 29.51
C PHE A 108 3.24 -25.66 30.18
N TRP A 109 3.02 -25.89 31.47
CA TRP A 109 1.98 -25.23 32.26
C TRP A 109 2.59 -24.57 33.49
N GLU A 110 2.51 -23.23 33.55
CA GLU A 110 3.01 -22.48 34.70
C GLU A 110 2.19 -22.81 35.95
N ARG A 111 2.85 -23.32 36.99
CA ARG A 111 2.25 -23.80 38.25
C ARG A 111 1.35 -22.79 38.99
N LYS A 112 1.30 -21.53 38.57
CA LYS A 112 0.47 -20.47 39.16
C LYS A 112 -0.98 -20.49 38.64
N GLN A 113 -1.25 -21.08 37.47
CA GLN A 113 -2.60 -21.18 36.93
C GLN A 113 -3.23 -22.52 37.35
N LYS A 114 -4.25 -22.49 38.22
CA LYS A 114 -4.97 -23.69 38.64
C LYS A 114 -6.07 -24.02 37.62
N ILE A 115 -6.13 -25.28 37.20
CA ILE A 115 -7.39 -25.81 36.67
C ILE A 115 -8.24 -26.32 37.84
N GLY A 116 -9.57 -26.25 37.71
CA GLY A 116 -10.48 -26.83 38.69
C GLY A 116 -10.40 -28.36 38.69
N GLY A 117 -11.32 -29.01 39.41
CA GLY A 117 -11.44 -30.48 39.40
C GLY A 117 -10.77 -31.18 40.58
N GLU A 118 -10.70 -32.51 40.47
CA GLU A 118 -10.22 -33.38 41.54
C GLU A 118 -8.69 -33.42 41.58
N LYS A 119 -8.13 -33.80 42.75
CA LYS A 119 -6.70 -34.00 42.90
C LYS A 119 -6.25 -35.16 42.01
N TYR A 120 -5.30 -34.88 41.11
CA TYR A 120 -4.72 -35.88 40.24
C TYR A 120 -3.34 -36.32 40.76
N VAL A 121 -3.19 -37.63 40.97
CA VAL A 121 -1.93 -38.27 41.40
C VAL A 121 -1.41 -39.11 40.23
N PRO A 122 -0.28 -38.73 39.61
CA PRO A 122 0.28 -39.52 38.51
C PRO A 122 0.75 -40.90 38.99
N PRO A 123 0.48 -41.99 38.25
CA PRO A 123 0.95 -43.32 38.59
C PRO A 123 2.48 -43.37 38.80
N GLY A 124 2.92 -43.92 39.93
CA GLY A 124 4.34 -44.03 40.30
C GLY A 124 4.93 -42.76 40.94
N PHE A 125 4.11 -41.74 41.19
CA PHE A 125 4.51 -40.47 41.82
C PHE A 125 3.74 -40.18 43.11
N GLU A 126 3.17 -41.20 43.76
CA GLU A 126 2.34 -41.05 44.96
C GLU A 126 3.10 -40.35 46.10
N LYS A 127 4.41 -40.64 46.24
CA LYS A 127 5.30 -40.06 47.25
C LYS A 127 5.84 -38.66 46.90
N TYR A 128 5.50 -38.10 45.75
CA TYR A 128 6.08 -36.83 45.26
C TYR A 128 5.00 -35.77 45.00
N PRO A 129 4.50 -35.07 46.05
CA PRO A 129 3.41 -34.09 45.92
C PRO A 129 3.66 -32.96 44.93
N HIS A 130 4.92 -32.59 44.69
CA HIS A 130 5.29 -31.55 43.72
C HIS A 130 5.05 -31.95 42.25
N HIS A 131 4.75 -33.24 42.00
CA HIS A 131 4.33 -33.75 40.68
C HIS A 131 2.82 -33.89 40.55
N HIS A 132 2.07 -33.81 41.66
CA HIS A 132 0.61 -33.89 41.66
C HIS A 132 0.02 -32.65 40.99
N GLY A 133 -1.25 -32.74 40.60
CA GLY A 133 -1.98 -31.57 40.13
C GLY A 133 -3.47 -31.83 40.16
N ALA A 134 -4.17 -31.48 39.08
CA ALA A 134 -5.63 -31.54 39.02
C ALA A 134 -6.12 -32.19 37.72
N ASP A 135 -7.31 -32.79 37.79
CA ASP A 135 -8.05 -33.33 36.66
C ASP A 135 -9.51 -32.89 36.76
N ASN A 136 -9.97 -32.06 35.83
CA ASN A 136 -11.37 -31.61 35.74
C ASN A 136 -12.21 -32.45 34.76
N GLY A 137 -11.67 -33.57 34.30
CA GLY A 137 -12.29 -34.44 33.31
C GLY A 137 -11.98 -34.07 31.87
N VAL A 138 -11.61 -32.82 31.56
CA VAL A 138 -11.26 -32.36 30.20
C VAL A 138 -9.75 -32.13 30.06
N LEU A 139 -9.19 -31.42 31.03
CA LEU A 139 -7.79 -31.08 31.17
C LEU A 139 -7.18 -31.82 32.35
N VAL A 140 -5.92 -32.20 32.21
CA VAL A 140 -5.10 -32.72 33.30
C VAL A 140 -3.90 -31.80 33.43
N SER A 141 -3.64 -31.30 34.64
CA SER A 141 -2.42 -30.54 34.94
C SER A 141 -1.59 -31.34 35.94
N CYS A 142 -0.33 -31.61 35.62
CA CYS A 142 0.58 -32.36 36.50
C CYS A 142 2.02 -32.28 35.98
N HIS A 143 2.99 -32.54 36.85
CA HIS A 143 4.43 -32.44 36.56
C HIS A 143 4.91 -31.09 35.96
N GLY A 144 4.08 -30.04 35.94
CA GLY A 144 4.37 -28.77 35.24
C GLY A 144 3.94 -28.76 33.76
N TYR A 145 3.07 -29.67 33.35
CA TYR A 145 2.51 -29.76 32.00
C TYR A 145 0.99 -29.76 32.03
N LEU A 146 0.38 -29.34 30.92
CA LEU A 146 -1.04 -29.45 30.66
C LEU A 146 -1.29 -30.51 29.58
N TYR A 147 -2.37 -31.25 29.77
CA TYR A 147 -2.86 -32.27 28.86
C TYR A 147 -4.35 -32.04 28.63
N PHE A 148 -4.87 -32.57 27.52
CA PHE A 148 -6.29 -32.50 27.19
C PHE A 148 -6.81 -33.84 26.68
N ARG A 149 -8.11 -34.07 26.87
CA ARG A 149 -8.85 -35.22 26.33
C ARG A 149 -9.69 -34.78 25.12
N PRO A 150 -9.32 -35.16 23.88
CA PRO A 150 -10.02 -34.73 22.66
C PRO A 150 -11.54 -34.95 22.71
N ALA A 151 -11.97 -36.11 23.22
CA ALA A 151 -13.39 -36.49 23.31
C ALA A 151 -14.24 -35.56 24.19
N ARG A 152 -13.62 -34.83 25.13
CA ARG A 152 -14.31 -34.01 26.14
C ARG A 152 -14.05 -32.51 25.98
N LEU A 153 -13.01 -32.14 25.25
CA LEU A 153 -12.59 -30.75 25.03
C LEU A 153 -13.64 -29.90 24.32
N ALA A 154 -14.42 -30.50 23.43
CA ALA A 154 -15.46 -29.81 22.66
C ALA A 154 -16.63 -29.29 23.49
N ALA A 155 -16.80 -29.79 24.72
CA ALA A 155 -17.99 -29.55 25.53
C ALA A 155 -17.86 -28.34 26.48
N VAL A 156 -16.66 -27.78 26.66
CA VAL A 156 -16.39 -26.72 27.65
C VAL A 156 -15.53 -25.61 27.04
N ALA A 157 -16.14 -24.48 26.67
CA ALA A 157 -15.51 -23.41 25.90
C ALA A 157 -14.24 -22.83 26.55
N ASP A 158 -14.31 -22.49 27.84
CA ASP A 158 -13.17 -21.92 28.59
C ASP A 158 -11.97 -22.88 28.65
N GLU A 159 -12.23 -24.19 28.72
CA GLU A 159 -11.18 -25.21 28.80
C GLU A 159 -10.56 -25.50 27.43
N ALA A 160 -11.36 -25.42 26.37
CA ALA A 160 -10.87 -25.43 25.01
C ALA A 160 -9.95 -24.23 24.74
N GLU A 161 -10.30 -23.05 25.22
CA GLU A 161 -9.47 -21.84 25.10
C GLU A 161 -8.15 -21.97 25.88
N ARG A 162 -8.17 -22.50 27.10
CA ARG A 162 -6.94 -22.77 27.88
C ARG A 162 -6.02 -23.77 27.19
N ALA A 163 -6.56 -24.88 26.67
CA ALA A 163 -5.77 -25.84 25.91
C ALA A 163 -5.15 -25.22 24.65
N ARG A 164 -5.92 -24.38 23.93
CA ARG A 164 -5.44 -23.61 22.78
C ARG A 164 -4.27 -22.71 23.15
N HIS A 165 -4.42 -21.94 24.22
CA HIS A 165 -3.42 -20.98 24.67
C HIS A 165 -2.09 -21.67 25.03
N VAL A 166 -2.16 -22.84 25.69
CA VAL A 166 -0.95 -23.59 26.08
C VAL A 166 -0.29 -24.29 24.91
N GLY A 167 -1.08 -24.91 24.03
CA GLY A 167 -0.58 -25.49 22.77
C GLY A 167 0.16 -24.46 21.93
N PHE A 168 -0.41 -23.26 21.84
CA PHE A 168 0.22 -22.11 21.20
C PHE A 168 1.57 -21.73 21.86
N ILE A 169 1.58 -21.50 23.18
CA ILE A 169 2.82 -21.13 23.91
C ILE A 169 3.92 -22.18 23.78
N GLU A 170 3.60 -23.47 23.88
CA GLU A 170 4.60 -24.54 23.77
C GLU A 170 5.24 -24.58 22.38
N THR A 171 4.41 -24.42 21.35
CA THR A 171 4.86 -24.37 19.96
C THR A 171 5.81 -23.19 19.74
N VAL A 172 5.45 -22.02 20.28
CA VAL A 172 6.28 -20.79 20.24
C VAL A 172 7.60 -20.97 21.00
N ARG A 173 7.59 -21.60 22.18
CA ARG A 173 8.77 -21.66 23.08
C ARG A 173 9.78 -22.76 22.74
N ARG A 174 9.35 -23.92 22.22
CA ARG A 174 10.23 -25.11 22.10
C ARG A 174 10.58 -25.53 20.68
N ARG A 175 10.02 -24.88 19.65
CA ARG A 175 10.20 -25.30 18.24
C ARG A 175 9.88 -26.79 18.01
N GLU A 176 8.95 -27.36 18.79
CA GLU A 176 8.51 -28.74 18.57
C GLU A 176 7.76 -28.82 17.23
N ARG A 177 8.04 -29.86 16.44
CA ARG A 177 7.37 -30.12 15.16
C ARG A 177 5.97 -30.65 15.42
N GLY A 178 5.02 -29.80 15.79
CA GLY A 178 3.60 -30.15 15.80
C GLY A 178 2.84 -29.73 17.06
N ASP A 179 1.86 -28.86 16.87
CA ASP A 179 0.82 -28.61 17.86
C ASP A 179 -0.25 -29.72 17.79
N ARG A 180 -0.38 -30.53 18.86
CA ARG A 180 -1.43 -31.56 18.94
C ARG A 180 -2.82 -30.95 19.07
N TYR A 181 -2.91 -29.74 19.63
CA TYR A 181 -4.16 -29.01 19.69
C TYR A 181 -4.54 -28.47 18.29
N GLY A 182 -3.60 -27.87 17.56
CA GLY A 182 -3.75 -27.50 16.16
C GLY A 182 -4.16 -28.69 15.27
N ALA A 183 -3.52 -29.85 15.41
CA ALA A 183 -3.92 -31.07 14.71
C ALA A 183 -5.34 -31.54 15.09
N PHE A 184 -5.70 -31.46 16.36
CA PHE A 184 -7.06 -31.74 16.82
C PHE A 184 -8.10 -30.82 16.17
N LEU A 185 -7.83 -29.51 16.09
CA LEU A 185 -8.70 -28.56 15.41
C LEU A 185 -8.79 -28.84 13.90
N ALA A 186 -7.65 -29.09 13.25
CA ALA A 186 -7.60 -29.40 11.82
C ALA A 186 -8.43 -30.64 11.47
N LEU A 187 -8.32 -31.71 12.27
CA LEU A 187 -9.13 -32.92 12.09
C LEU A 187 -10.62 -32.63 12.28
N ARG A 188 -11.00 -31.74 13.19
CA ARG A 188 -12.41 -31.34 13.35
C ARG A 188 -12.92 -30.34 12.32
N SER A 189 -12.04 -29.75 11.52
CA SER A 189 -12.44 -28.77 10.51
C SER A 189 -13.19 -29.43 9.36
N GLU A 190 -14.27 -28.79 8.90
CA GLU A 190 -14.95 -29.24 7.69
C GLU A 190 -14.06 -29.12 6.46
N GLY A 191 -13.13 -28.15 6.45
CA GLY A 191 -12.18 -27.93 5.36
C GLY A 191 -11.33 -29.16 5.08
N LEU A 192 -10.73 -29.76 6.12
CA LEU A 192 -9.90 -30.95 5.94
C LEU A 192 -10.74 -32.14 5.48
N ALA A 193 -11.93 -32.34 6.05
CA ALA A 193 -12.85 -33.40 5.60
C ALA A 193 -13.24 -33.23 4.12
N ARG A 194 -13.52 -32.00 3.67
CA ARG A 194 -13.78 -31.69 2.25
C ARG A 194 -12.55 -31.90 1.38
N LEU A 195 -11.35 -31.54 1.84
CA LEU A 195 -10.10 -31.78 1.13
C LEU A 195 -9.91 -33.27 0.83
N LEU A 196 -10.10 -34.14 1.83
CA LEU A 196 -9.93 -35.59 1.65
C LEU A 196 -11.03 -36.19 0.78
N SER A 197 -12.28 -35.73 0.94
CA SER A 197 -13.41 -36.15 0.10
C SER A 197 -13.22 -35.74 -1.36
N SER A 198 -12.75 -34.51 -1.60
CA SER A 198 -12.42 -34.00 -2.93
C SER A 198 -11.25 -34.75 -3.55
N ALA A 199 -10.21 -35.03 -2.75
CA ALA A 199 -9.05 -35.79 -3.21
C ALA A 199 -9.47 -37.21 -3.64
N ALA A 200 -10.29 -37.92 -2.85
CA ALA A 200 -10.68 -39.30 -3.16
C ALA A 200 -11.57 -39.44 -4.42
N ARG A 201 -12.24 -38.37 -4.86
CA ARG A 201 -13.17 -38.37 -6.01
C ARG A 201 -12.60 -37.75 -7.28
N ALA A 202 -11.33 -37.38 -7.25
CA ALA A 202 -10.71 -36.61 -8.32
C ALA A 202 -10.50 -37.43 -9.59
N GLU A 203 -11.33 -37.20 -10.60
CA GLU A 203 -11.14 -37.75 -11.93
C GLU A 203 -10.35 -36.77 -12.82
N GLY A 204 -9.53 -37.26 -13.74
CA GLY A 204 -8.99 -36.45 -14.84
C GLY A 204 -7.76 -35.59 -14.55
N GLY A 205 -7.17 -35.59 -13.35
CA GLY A 205 -5.88 -34.93 -13.12
C GLY A 205 -5.57 -34.52 -11.68
N TYR A 206 -4.41 -33.87 -11.49
CA TYR A 206 -4.01 -33.34 -10.20
C TYR A 206 -4.87 -32.11 -9.84
N HIS A 207 -5.42 -32.06 -8.63
CA HIS A 207 -6.19 -30.88 -8.19
C HIS A 207 -5.32 -29.64 -7.98
N ALA A 208 -3.99 -29.82 -7.92
CA ALA A 208 -3.02 -28.73 -7.94
C ALA A 208 -2.91 -28.06 -9.33
N ASP A 209 -3.48 -28.66 -10.39
CA ASP A 209 -3.68 -28.01 -11.67
C ASP A 209 -5.04 -27.27 -11.66
N PRO A 210 -5.07 -25.93 -11.65
CA PRO A 210 -6.32 -25.18 -11.60
C PRO A 210 -7.18 -25.38 -12.86
N ARG A 211 -6.62 -25.88 -13.97
CA ARG A 211 -7.40 -26.25 -15.17
C ARG A 211 -8.29 -27.47 -14.92
N VAL A 212 -7.95 -28.29 -13.92
CA VAL A 212 -8.73 -29.45 -13.47
C VAL A 212 -9.67 -29.04 -12.34
N SER A 213 -9.15 -28.32 -11.32
CA SER A 213 -9.92 -28.05 -10.10
C SER A 213 -10.82 -26.82 -10.18
N VAL A 214 -10.46 -25.80 -10.97
CA VAL A 214 -11.19 -24.51 -11.10
C VAL A 214 -11.08 -23.94 -12.52
N PRO A 215 -11.48 -24.66 -13.58
CA PRO A 215 -11.28 -24.23 -14.97
C PRO A 215 -11.89 -22.87 -15.29
N GLU A 216 -13.07 -22.56 -14.75
CA GLU A 216 -13.74 -21.27 -14.96
C GLU A 216 -12.94 -20.10 -14.36
N LEU A 217 -12.30 -20.31 -13.21
CA LEU A 217 -11.44 -19.31 -12.59
C LEU A 217 -10.20 -19.03 -13.45
N VAL A 218 -9.63 -20.06 -14.08
CA VAL A 218 -8.49 -19.90 -15.00
C VAL A 218 -8.89 -19.01 -16.18
N GLU A 219 -10.05 -19.24 -16.79
CA GLU A 219 -10.54 -18.42 -17.91
C GLU A 219 -10.87 -16.99 -17.46
N GLY A 220 -11.43 -16.82 -16.26
CA GLY A 220 -11.69 -15.51 -15.66
C GLY A 220 -10.41 -14.70 -15.43
N VAL A 221 -9.40 -15.31 -14.82
CA VAL A 221 -8.08 -14.67 -14.58
C VAL A 221 -7.39 -14.35 -15.91
N ALA A 222 -7.41 -15.28 -16.86
CA ALA A 222 -6.84 -15.08 -18.20
C ALA A 222 -7.47 -13.85 -18.89
N THR A 223 -8.79 -13.75 -18.83
CA THR A 223 -9.53 -12.61 -19.42
C THR A 223 -9.21 -11.30 -18.69
N GLN A 224 -9.31 -11.29 -17.36
CA GLN A 224 -9.15 -10.07 -16.55
C GLN A 224 -7.74 -9.50 -16.63
N LEU A 225 -6.71 -10.35 -16.73
CA LEU A 225 -5.31 -9.94 -16.79
C LEU A 225 -4.74 -9.92 -18.22
N SER A 226 -5.56 -10.19 -19.24
CA SER A 226 -5.12 -10.32 -20.63
C SER A 226 -3.96 -11.31 -20.81
N LEU A 227 -4.04 -12.44 -20.10
CA LEU A 227 -3.05 -13.52 -20.13
C LEU A 227 -3.55 -14.71 -20.95
N GLY A 228 -2.62 -15.47 -21.51
CA GLY A 228 -2.85 -16.81 -22.03
C GLY A 228 -3.23 -17.78 -20.91
N ARG A 229 -4.01 -18.80 -21.26
CA ARG A 229 -4.52 -19.81 -20.32
C ARG A 229 -3.42 -20.48 -19.49
N ASP A 230 -2.28 -20.79 -20.09
CA ASP A 230 -1.13 -21.39 -19.38
C ASP A 230 -0.50 -20.39 -18.38
N ALA A 231 -0.40 -19.10 -18.72
CA ALA A 231 0.11 -18.08 -17.81
C ALA A 231 -0.86 -17.86 -16.63
N ALA A 232 -2.17 -17.77 -16.87
CA ALA A 232 -3.18 -17.69 -15.82
C ALA A 232 -3.17 -18.93 -14.90
N THR A 233 -2.99 -20.13 -15.47
CA THR A 233 -2.81 -21.38 -14.72
C THR A 233 -1.60 -21.30 -13.79
N LEU A 234 -0.45 -20.90 -14.32
CA LEU A 234 0.78 -20.74 -13.53
C LEU A 234 0.60 -19.67 -12.44
N TYR A 235 -0.06 -18.56 -12.74
CA TYR A 235 -0.26 -17.47 -11.79
C TYR A 235 -1.08 -17.92 -10.59
N LEU A 236 -2.21 -18.61 -10.80
CA LEU A 236 -3.01 -19.18 -9.71
C LEU A 236 -2.21 -20.18 -8.86
N GLN A 237 -1.36 -21.00 -9.47
CA GLN A 237 -0.45 -21.90 -8.77
C GLN A 237 0.58 -21.16 -7.93
N LEU A 238 1.20 -20.11 -8.50
CA LEU A 238 2.11 -19.26 -7.77
C LEU A 238 1.42 -18.52 -6.63
N LEU A 239 0.15 -18.11 -6.79
CA LEU A 239 -0.61 -17.42 -5.75
C LEU A 239 -0.99 -18.34 -4.58
N ALA A 240 -1.44 -19.56 -4.86
CA ALA A 240 -2.02 -20.41 -3.82
C ALA A 240 -1.08 -21.46 -3.24
N LEU A 241 -0.16 -22.03 -4.02
CA LEU A 241 0.63 -23.20 -3.58
C LEU A 241 1.96 -22.78 -2.96
N VAL A 242 2.27 -23.34 -1.79
CA VAL A 242 3.58 -23.20 -1.12
C VAL A 242 4.64 -24.08 -1.79
N ASP A 243 4.35 -25.38 -1.99
CA ASP A 243 5.24 -26.30 -2.70
C ASP A 243 5.08 -26.17 -4.22
N CYS A 244 5.82 -25.23 -4.80
CA CYS A 244 5.62 -24.77 -6.18
C CYS A 244 6.88 -24.90 -7.06
N THR A 245 7.64 -26.00 -6.90
CA THR A 245 8.91 -26.18 -7.63
C THR A 245 8.69 -26.42 -9.14
N ASP A 246 9.60 -25.95 -9.99
CA ASP A 246 9.51 -26.14 -11.45
C ASP A 246 9.36 -27.62 -11.87
N PRO A 247 10.07 -28.61 -11.27
CA PRO A 247 9.85 -30.02 -11.59
C PRO A 247 8.47 -30.52 -11.19
N TRP A 248 7.93 -30.01 -10.08
CA TRP A 248 6.62 -30.41 -9.61
C TRP A 248 5.51 -29.85 -10.49
N LEU A 249 5.54 -28.55 -10.78
CA LEU A 249 4.57 -27.88 -11.67
C LEU A 249 4.52 -28.53 -13.06
N ARG A 250 5.67 -28.92 -13.63
CA ARG A 250 5.69 -29.68 -14.89
C ARG A 250 5.00 -31.03 -14.79
N THR A 251 5.11 -31.72 -13.65
CA THR A 251 4.38 -32.98 -13.43
C THR A 251 2.89 -32.72 -13.36
N VAL A 252 2.47 -31.81 -12.48
CA VAL A 252 1.07 -31.49 -12.19
C VAL A 252 0.34 -31.03 -13.45
N ASN A 253 0.98 -30.18 -14.25
CA ASN A 253 0.37 -29.58 -15.44
C ASN A 253 0.57 -30.43 -16.71
N GLY A 254 1.34 -31.53 -16.66
CA GLY A 254 1.74 -32.27 -17.85
C GLY A 254 2.57 -31.44 -18.85
N TRP A 255 3.32 -30.45 -18.36
CA TRP A 255 4.04 -29.48 -19.19
C TRP A 255 5.48 -29.88 -19.49
N LYS A 256 5.93 -29.54 -20.70
CA LYS A 256 7.36 -29.52 -21.04
C LYS A 256 8.01 -28.26 -20.48
N SER A 257 9.34 -28.28 -20.28
CA SER A 257 10.10 -27.14 -19.77
C SER A 257 9.92 -25.86 -20.61
N ALA A 258 9.73 -26.00 -21.93
CA ALA A 258 9.48 -24.87 -22.83
C ALA A 258 8.11 -24.19 -22.58
N GLN A 259 7.09 -24.95 -22.21
CA GLN A 259 5.76 -24.41 -21.88
C GLN A 259 5.81 -23.62 -20.58
N LEU A 260 6.40 -24.20 -19.52
CA LEU A 260 6.60 -23.50 -18.26
C LEU A 260 7.38 -22.20 -18.44
N LYS A 261 8.46 -22.21 -19.24
CA LYS A 261 9.24 -21.02 -19.54
C LYS A 261 8.41 -19.94 -20.25
N ARG A 262 7.55 -20.33 -21.19
CA ARG A 262 6.68 -19.39 -21.93
C ARG A 262 5.66 -18.74 -21.00
N ALA A 263 4.94 -19.55 -20.21
CA ALA A 263 3.97 -19.06 -19.24
C ALA A 263 4.63 -18.12 -18.21
N ALA A 264 5.80 -18.50 -17.69
CA ALA A 264 6.57 -17.67 -16.76
C ALA A 264 7.01 -16.33 -17.39
N GLY A 265 7.52 -16.36 -18.63
CA GLY A 265 7.93 -15.15 -19.34
C GLY A 265 6.76 -14.19 -19.60
N GLU A 266 5.56 -14.72 -19.83
CA GLU A 266 4.35 -13.91 -19.98
C GLU A 266 3.95 -13.21 -18.67
N LEU A 267 4.03 -13.90 -17.52
CA LEU A 267 3.80 -13.30 -16.21
C LEU A 267 4.81 -12.19 -15.89
N VAL A 268 6.07 -12.39 -16.27
CA VAL A 268 7.12 -11.38 -16.10
C VAL A 268 6.87 -10.18 -17.00
N ALA A 269 6.49 -10.40 -18.27
CA ALA A 269 6.14 -9.33 -19.19
C ALA A 269 4.91 -8.52 -18.73
N ALA A 270 3.96 -9.17 -18.07
CA ALA A 270 2.79 -8.53 -17.45
C ALA A 270 3.10 -7.85 -16.10
N GLY A 271 4.34 -7.95 -15.59
CA GLY A 271 4.74 -7.36 -14.31
C GLY A 271 4.21 -8.10 -13.07
N LEU A 272 3.60 -9.26 -13.24
CA LEU A 272 2.98 -10.06 -12.16
C LEU A 272 3.97 -10.99 -11.44
N ALA A 273 5.16 -11.19 -12.02
CA ALA A 273 6.22 -12.01 -11.47
C ALA A 273 7.60 -11.44 -11.86
N ARG A 274 8.66 -11.90 -11.17
CA ARG A 274 10.05 -11.49 -11.43
C ARG A 274 10.91 -12.72 -11.69
N GLU A 275 11.86 -12.62 -12.62
CA GLU A 275 12.93 -13.61 -12.80
C GLU A 275 13.99 -13.41 -11.72
N GLU A 276 13.75 -14.00 -10.54
CA GLU A 276 14.66 -13.93 -9.41
C GLU A 276 14.78 -15.31 -8.75
N ALA A 277 16.01 -15.70 -8.43
CA ALA A 277 16.27 -16.95 -7.75
C ALA A 277 16.08 -16.78 -6.24
N MET A 278 14.96 -17.28 -5.72
CA MET A 278 14.74 -17.36 -4.27
C MET A 278 15.29 -18.67 -3.70
N PRO A 279 16.28 -18.63 -2.79
CA PRO A 279 16.83 -19.85 -2.19
C PRO A 279 15.73 -20.71 -1.57
N ARG A 280 15.73 -22.01 -1.91
CA ARG A 280 14.78 -23.04 -1.43
C ARG A 280 13.34 -22.94 -1.95
N ALA A 281 13.00 -21.96 -2.80
CA ALA A 281 11.70 -21.95 -3.49
C ALA A 281 11.63 -23.01 -4.63
N GLY A 282 12.78 -23.38 -5.20
CA GLY A 282 12.88 -24.42 -6.24
C GLY A 282 12.24 -24.05 -7.58
N ARG A 283 12.07 -22.75 -7.85
CA ARG A 283 11.50 -22.17 -9.07
C ARG A 283 12.31 -20.95 -9.53
N LYS A 284 12.19 -20.61 -10.82
CA LYS A 284 12.93 -19.51 -11.45
C LYS A 284 12.22 -18.15 -11.44
N VAL A 285 10.91 -18.17 -11.24
CA VAL A 285 10.09 -16.95 -11.13
C VAL A 285 9.41 -16.90 -9.77
N VAL A 286 9.26 -15.69 -9.27
CA VAL A 286 8.70 -15.40 -7.95
C VAL A 286 7.66 -14.31 -8.07
N LEU A 287 6.65 -14.35 -7.20
CA LEU A 287 5.74 -13.23 -7.05
C LEU A 287 6.48 -12.07 -6.36
N PRO A 288 6.12 -10.82 -6.67
CA PRO A 288 6.56 -9.67 -5.89
C PRO A 288 6.01 -9.77 -4.45
N GLY A 289 6.66 -9.12 -3.48
CA GLY A 289 6.23 -9.19 -2.08
C GLY A 289 7.33 -9.64 -1.12
N PRO A 290 7.11 -9.50 0.19
CA PRO A 290 7.98 -10.08 1.20
C PRO A 290 7.91 -11.60 1.21
N TRP A 291 9.02 -12.20 1.64
CA TRP A 291 9.22 -13.65 1.65
C TRP A 291 9.58 -14.14 3.04
N GLU A 292 9.02 -15.28 3.40
CA GLU A 292 9.41 -16.01 4.59
C GLU A 292 10.42 -17.09 4.23
N THR A 293 11.62 -16.94 4.79
CA THR A 293 12.66 -17.95 4.72
C THR A 293 12.41 -18.99 5.81
N GLY A 294 11.38 -19.82 5.64
CA GLY A 294 11.01 -20.85 6.64
C GLY A 294 12.19 -21.71 7.08
N ALA A 295 12.18 -22.28 8.29
CA ALA A 295 13.23 -23.22 8.70
C ALA A 295 13.06 -24.56 7.95
N PRO A 296 14.15 -25.24 7.54
CA PRO A 296 14.02 -26.55 6.91
C PRO A 296 13.16 -27.50 7.75
N PRO A 297 12.28 -28.29 7.13
CA PRO A 297 12.16 -28.50 5.68
C PRO A 297 11.12 -27.70 4.89
N ASP A 298 10.45 -26.68 5.45
CA ASP A 298 9.52 -25.86 4.64
C ASP A 298 10.28 -25.09 3.55
N PRO A 299 9.73 -25.00 2.31
CA PRO A 299 10.30 -24.14 1.29
C PRO A 299 10.18 -22.67 1.71
N ALA A 300 11.00 -21.81 1.10
CA ALA A 300 10.73 -20.38 1.17
C ALA A 300 9.40 -20.10 0.47
N SER A 301 8.59 -19.21 1.02
CA SER A 301 7.26 -18.89 0.50
C SER A 301 6.94 -17.42 0.67
N GLU A 302 6.14 -16.87 -0.23
CA GLU A 302 5.62 -15.51 -0.11
C GLU A 302 4.78 -15.35 1.15
N ARG A 303 5.01 -14.27 1.91
CA ARG A 303 4.37 -14.04 3.21
C ARG A 303 2.85 -13.96 3.12
N PHE A 304 2.30 -13.33 2.08
CA PHE A 304 0.84 -13.20 1.93
C PHE A 304 0.11 -14.56 1.92
N LYS A 305 0.80 -15.64 1.52
CA LYS A 305 0.23 -16.99 1.53
C LYS A 305 -0.08 -17.51 2.92
N LEU A 306 0.58 -17.01 3.96
CA LEU A 306 0.38 -17.52 5.32
C LEU A 306 -1.10 -17.48 5.72
N ALA A 307 -1.83 -16.44 5.32
CA ALA A 307 -3.28 -16.32 5.53
C ALA A 307 -4.09 -17.47 4.89
N LEU A 308 -3.67 -17.97 3.72
CA LEU A 308 -4.32 -19.09 3.03
C LEU A 308 -4.14 -20.43 3.79
N TYR A 309 -3.08 -20.53 4.58
CA TYR A 309 -2.68 -21.74 5.30
C TYR A 309 -2.99 -21.68 6.80
N GLU A 310 -3.78 -20.69 7.24
CA GLU A 310 -4.07 -20.43 8.65
C GLU A 310 -2.77 -20.30 9.48
N ALA A 311 -1.74 -19.76 8.85
CA ALA A 311 -0.41 -19.56 9.41
C ALA A 311 -0.20 -18.09 9.78
N GLU A 312 0.63 -17.85 10.79
CA GLU A 312 0.92 -16.52 11.30
C GLU A 312 2.40 -16.38 11.68
N ILE A 313 2.89 -15.15 11.71
CA ILE A 313 4.26 -14.85 12.16
C ILE A 313 4.21 -14.56 13.65
N LEU A 314 4.96 -15.31 14.43
CA LEU A 314 5.07 -15.12 15.87
C LEU A 314 5.93 -13.91 16.21
N PRO A 315 5.82 -13.32 17.42
CA PRO A 315 6.73 -12.25 17.86
C PRO A 315 8.22 -12.61 17.84
N SER A 316 8.55 -13.92 17.83
CA SER A 316 9.93 -14.42 17.65
C SER A 316 10.45 -14.32 16.22
N GLY A 317 9.59 -14.04 15.24
CA GLY A 317 9.87 -14.10 13.81
C GLY A 317 9.72 -15.49 13.18
N ASP A 318 9.38 -16.52 13.97
CA ASP A 318 9.12 -17.87 13.44
C ASP A 318 7.68 -17.96 12.87
N VAL A 319 7.51 -18.71 11.78
CA VAL A 319 6.18 -18.99 11.20
C VAL A 319 5.50 -20.12 11.98
N PHE A 320 4.31 -19.84 12.51
CA PHE A 320 3.41 -20.83 13.09
C PHE A 320 2.41 -21.34 12.06
N SER A 321 2.14 -22.65 12.08
CA SER A 321 1.02 -23.26 11.35
C SER A 321 0.36 -24.36 12.20
N PRO A 322 -0.95 -24.64 12.00
CA PRO A 322 -1.68 -25.66 12.76
C PRO A 322 -1.08 -27.07 12.68
N LEU A 323 -0.42 -27.41 11.58
CA LEU A 323 0.21 -28.73 11.36
C LEU A 323 1.75 -28.66 11.39
N SER A 324 2.31 -27.53 11.82
CA SER A 324 3.75 -27.22 11.82
C SER A 324 4.44 -27.41 10.46
N ARG A 325 3.63 -27.25 9.41
CA ARG A 325 3.96 -27.17 7.98
C ARG A 325 2.88 -26.38 7.29
N LEU A 326 3.23 -25.69 6.22
CA LEU A 326 2.25 -25.01 5.39
C LEU A 326 1.51 -26.03 4.50
N LEU A 327 0.61 -26.79 5.12
CA LEU A 327 -0.23 -27.81 4.48
C LEU A 327 -1.67 -27.29 4.34
N PRO A 328 -2.34 -27.60 3.22
CA PRO A 328 -3.70 -27.13 2.99
C PRO A 328 -4.67 -27.81 3.96
N LEU A 329 -5.52 -27.01 4.60
CA LEU A 329 -6.63 -27.50 5.45
C LEU A 329 -7.99 -27.41 4.74
N ARG A 330 -7.99 -27.24 3.42
CA ARG A 330 -9.19 -27.14 2.57
C ARG A 330 -8.86 -27.57 1.13
N PRO A 331 -9.86 -27.91 0.30
CA PRO A 331 -9.64 -28.25 -1.10
C PRO A 331 -8.80 -27.20 -1.85
N LEU A 332 -7.90 -27.64 -2.73
CA LEU A 332 -7.06 -26.73 -3.51
C LEU A 332 -7.89 -25.78 -4.40
N ALA A 333 -9.07 -26.22 -4.84
CA ALA A 333 -10.03 -25.36 -5.54
C ALA A 333 -10.45 -24.14 -4.70
N GLU A 334 -10.73 -24.35 -3.41
CA GLU A 334 -11.07 -23.27 -2.47
C GLU A 334 -9.86 -22.35 -2.25
N LEU A 335 -8.65 -22.91 -2.16
CA LEU A 335 -7.42 -22.11 -2.03
C LEU A 335 -7.15 -21.22 -3.25
N PHE A 336 -7.33 -21.73 -4.47
CA PHE A 336 -7.18 -20.92 -5.68
C PHE A 336 -8.18 -19.77 -5.72
N ALA A 337 -9.46 -20.04 -5.40
CA ALA A 337 -10.48 -19.01 -5.35
C ALA A 337 -10.18 -17.94 -4.29
N GLN A 338 -9.71 -18.35 -3.10
CA GLN A 338 -9.36 -17.42 -2.03
C GLN A 338 -8.12 -16.58 -2.37
N ALA A 339 -7.09 -17.19 -2.95
CA ALA A 339 -5.89 -16.48 -3.37
C ALA A 339 -6.23 -15.42 -4.43
N TRP A 340 -7.11 -15.74 -5.38
CA TRP A 340 -7.59 -14.77 -6.36
C TRP A 340 -8.44 -13.66 -5.73
N ALA A 341 -9.33 -14.02 -4.78
CA ALA A 341 -10.16 -13.04 -4.09
C ALA A 341 -9.31 -12.01 -3.31
N LEU A 342 -8.18 -12.43 -2.72
CA LEU A 342 -7.23 -11.51 -2.07
C LEU A 342 -6.63 -10.53 -3.10
N VAL A 343 -6.14 -11.04 -4.23
CA VAL A 343 -5.59 -10.20 -5.31
C VAL A 343 -6.64 -9.21 -5.83
N ALA A 344 -7.88 -9.66 -6.05
CA ALA A 344 -8.95 -8.81 -6.54
C ALA A 344 -9.34 -7.68 -5.56
N ARG A 345 -9.08 -7.84 -4.26
CA ARG A 345 -9.28 -6.80 -3.23
C ARG A 345 -8.06 -5.90 -3.02
N GLY A 346 -6.97 -6.11 -3.75
CA GLY A 346 -5.72 -5.38 -3.53
C GLY A 346 -4.91 -5.89 -2.32
N GLU A 347 -5.28 -7.03 -1.75
CA GLU A 347 -4.57 -7.73 -0.65
C GLU A 347 -3.61 -8.81 -1.22
N GLY A 348 -3.16 -8.64 -2.46
CA GLY A 348 -2.30 -9.57 -3.16
C GLY A 348 -0.82 -9.49 -2.74
N PRO A 349 0.07 -10.18 -3.47
CA PRO A 349 1.51 -10.19 -3.18
C PRO A 349 2.17 -8.80 -3.10
N ASP A 350 1.64 -7.83 -3.84
CA ASP A 350 2.11 -6.44 -3.85
C ASP A 350 1.59 -5.57 -2.70
N ALA A 351 0.57 -6.02 -1.96
CA ALA A 351 -0.05 -5.24 -0.89
C ALA A 351 0.96 -4.89 0.21
N GLU A 352 1.84 -5.83 0.56
CA GLU A 352 2.85 -5.61 1.58
C GLU A 352 4.07 -4.83 1.06
N LEU A 353 4.31 -4.76 -0.25
CA LEU A 353 5.30 -3.83 -0.83
C LEU A 353 4.83 -2.38 -0.74
N ALA A 354 3.51 -2.14 -0.68
CA ALA A 354 2.98 -0.81 -0.37
C ALA A 354 3.27 -0.40 1.08
N LEU A 355 3.47 -1.36 2.00
CA LEU A 355 3.71 -1.12 3.43
C LEU A 355 5.18 -0.80 3.78
N ASP A 356 6.15 -1.19 2.94
CA ASP A 356 7.60 -1.01 3.17
C ASP A 356 8.23 0.12 2.31
N ARG A 357 7.40 1.03 1.78
CA ARG A 357 7.90 2.20 1.06
C ARG A 357 8.53 3.19 2.03
N SER A 358 9.79 3.54 1.79
CA SER A 358 10.44 4.68 2.45
C SER A 358 9.70 5.98 2.13
N GLU A 359 9.79 6.98 3.01
CA GLU A 359 9.20 8.31 2.78
C GLU A 359 9.63 8.92 1.43
N ALA A 360 10.87 8.68 1.01
CA ALA A 360 11.40 9.12 -0.28
C ALA A 360 10.62 8.52 -1.47
N GLN A 361 10.26 7.24 -1.41
CA GLN A 361 9.51 6.58 -2.48
C GLN A 361 8.07 7.10 -2.59
N TRP A 362 7.42 7.39 -1.45
CA TRP A 362 6.12 8.06 -1.45
C TRP A 362 6.20 9.45 -2.08
N ILE A 363 7.22 10.23 -1.71
CA ILE A 363 7.44 11.56 -2.26
C ILE A 363 7.68 11.50 -3.78
N ASP A 364 8.46 10.53 -4.26
CA ASP A 364 8.75 10.39 -5.69
C ASP A 364 7.50 10.03 -6.52
N GLU A 365 6.64 9.15 -6.00
CA GLU A 365 5.37 8.81 -6.66
C GLU A 365 4.39 9.99 -6.68
N ILE A 366 4.25 10.68 -5.55
CA ILE A 366 3.43 11.91 -5.44
C ILE A 366 3.97 12.99 -6.38
N ARG A 367 5.29 13.09 -6.56
CA ARG A 367 5.92 14.03 -7.49
C ARG A 367 5.70 13.66 -8.95
N ALA A 368 5.67 12.36 -9.27
CA ALA A 368 5.41 11.88 -10.63
C ALA A 368 3.96 12.16 -11.07
N ALA A 369 3.00 12.12 -10.14
CA ALA A 369 1.59 12.44 -10.37
C ALA A 369 1.10 13.56 -9.42
N PRO A 370 1.55 14.82 -9.63
CA PRO A 370 1.34 15.92 -8.69
C PRO A 370 -0.12 16.32 -8.47
N ASP A 371 -1.04 15.90 -9.35
CA ASP A 371 -2.46 16.20 -9.28
C ASP A 371 -3.33 14.99 -8.91
N ASP A 372 -2.75 13.78 -8.85
CA ASP A 372 -3.43 12.57 -8.40
C ASP A 372 -3.40 12.50 -6.87
N ASP A 373 -4.58 12.50 -6.25
CA ASP A 373 -4.70 12.45 -4.80
C ASP A 373 -4.59 11.00 -4.27
N THR A 374 -4.69 9.97 -5.12
CA THR A 374 -4.64 8.55 -4.72
C THR A 374 -3.39 8.19 -3.92
N PRO A 375 -2.14 8.43 -4.39
CA PRO A 375 -0.94 8.13 -3.61
C PRO A 375 -0.84 8.98 -2.33
N ARG A 376 -1.44 10.18 -2.32
CA ARG A 376 -1.45 11.06 -1.14
C ARG A 376 -2.33 10.52 -0.04
N ILE A 377 -3.52 10.01 -0.37
CA ILE A 377 -4.46 9.45 0.61
C ILE A 377 -3.86 8.21 1.27
N VAL A 378 -3.25 7.31 0.50
CA VAL A 378 -2.59 6.11 1.07
C VAL A 378 -1.43 6.50 1.99
N TYR A 379 -0.62 7.49 1.59
CA TYR A 379 0.45 8.01 2.43
C TYR A 379 -0.09 8.73 3.70
N ALA A 380 -1.24 9.40 3.60
CA ALA A 380 -1.90 10.05 4.71
C ALA A 380 -2.36 9.06 5.79
N ASP A 381 -2.97 7.93 5.38
CA ASP A 381 -3.39 6.87 6.30
C ASP A 381 -2.19 6.30 7.05
N ARG A 382 -1.08 6.07 6.33
CA ARG A 382 0.16 5.56 6.92
C ARG A 382 0.78 6.49 7.96
N LEU A 383 0.79 7.79 7.68
CA LEU A 383 1.26 8.81 8.62
C LEU A 383 0.37 8.87 9.85
N THR A 384 -0.95 8.80 9.65
CA THR A 384 -1.94 8.76 10.74
C THR A 384 -1.74 7.55 11.65
N GLU A 385 -1.54 6.36 11.10
CA GLU A 385 -1.21 5.14 11.85
C GLU A 385 0.10 5.26 12.64
N GLY A 386 1.08 5.99 12.09
CA GLY A 386 2.34 6.31 12.75
C GLY A 386 2.25 7.43 13.78
N GLY A 387 1.09 8.07 13.94
CA GLY A 387 0.87 9.21 14.84
C GLY A 387 1.45 10.53 14.32
N ASP A 388 1.78 10.65 13.04
CA ASP A 388 2.21 11.91 12.43
C ASP A 388 0.99 12.74 12.00
N PRO A 389 0.78 13.94 12.57
CA PRO A 389 -0.37 14.81 12.26
C PRO A 389 -0.40 15.29 10.81
N ARG A 390 0.70 15.14 10.04
CA ARG A 390 0.71 15.45 8.60
C ARG A 390 -0.23 14.53 7.82
N GLY A 391 -0.52 13.32 8.32
CA GLY A 391 -1.53 12.44 7.73
C GLY A 391 -2.90 13.09 7.67
N GLU A 392 -3.38 13.61 8.81
CA GLU A 392 -4.64 14.36 8.88
C GLU A 392 -4.64 15.58 7.94
N MET A 393 -3.55 16.33 7.91
CA MET A 393 -3.40 17.51 7.04
C MET A 393 -3.51 17.17 5.55
N ILE A 394 -2.88 16.08 5.09
CA ILE A 394 -2.98 15.63 3.70
C ILE A 394 -4.43 15.27 3.36
N ALA A 395 -5.08 14.47 4.21
CA ALA A 395 -6.45 14.03 3.98
C ALA A 395 -7.44 15.22 3.91
N LEU A 396 -7.32 16.18 4.83
CA LEU A 396 -8.12 17.40 4.86
C LEU A 396 -7.93 18.23 3.59
N GLN A 397 -6.69 18.51 3.18
CA GLN A 397 -6.43 19.34 2.02
C GLN A 397 -6.81 18.67 0.68
N CYS A 398 -6.73 17.33 0.58
CA CYS A 398 -7.26 16.59 -0.56
C CYS A 398 -8.80 16.66 -0.58
N ARG A 399 -9.45 16.50 0.59
CA ARG A 399 -10.92 16.65 0.72
C ARG A 399 -11.37 18.06 0.36
N ARG A 400 -10.67 19.09 0.82
CA ARG A 400 -10.88 20.50 0.45
C ARG A 400 -10.84 20.69 -1.07
N ALA A 401 -9.81 20.17 -1.73
CA ALA A 401 -9.65 20.29 -3.17
C ALA A 401 -10.82 19.66 -3.95
N ARG A 402 -11.32 18.50 -3.50
CA ARG A 402 -12.49 17.83 -4.10
C ARG A 402 -13.78 18.63 -3.90
N LEU A 403 -14.00 19.15 -2.68
CA LEU A 403 -15.15 20.02 -2.37
C LEU A 403 -15.12 21.31 -3.22
N GLU A 404 -13.96 21.93 -3.39
CA GLU A 404 -13.79 23.14 -4.21
C GLU A 404 -14.01 22.87 -5.71
N ARG A 405 -13.81 21.62 -6.16
CA ARG A 405 -14.18 21.16 -7.52
C ARG A 405 -15.67 20.81 -7.66
N GLY A 406 -16.44 20.84 -6.57
CA GLY A 406 -17.87 20.48 -6.56
C GLY A 406 -18.13 18.97 -6.65
N GLU A 407 -17.17 18.13 -6.25
CA GLU A 407 -17.36 16.68 -6.22
C GLU A 407 -18.28 16.25 -5.07
N ALA A 408 -19.16 15.28 -5.33
CA ALA A 408 -19.95 14.64 -4.28
C ALA A 408 -19.05 13.74 -3.42
N LEU A 409 -19.14 13.89 -2.09
CA LEU A 409 -18.42 13.07 -1.13
C LEU A 409 -19.43 12.24 -0.31
N ASP A 410 -19.14 10.96 -0.15
CA ASP A 410 -20.00 10.05 0.61
C ASP A 410 -20.17 10.55 2.06
N GLY A 411 -21.43 10.63 2.50
CA GLY A 411 -21.79 11.09 3.84
C GLY A 411 -21.71 12.61 4.05
N VAL A 412 -21.53 13.42 3.01
CA VAL A 412 -21.54 14.89 3.09
C VAL A 412 -22.82 15.47 2.48
N GLU A 413 -23.77 15.84 3.33
CA GLU A 413 -25.04 16.49 2.92
C GLU A 413 -24.90 18.01 2.71
N ASP A 414 -23.97 18.66 3.43
CA ASP A 414 -23.69 20.11 3.34
C ASP A 414 -22.22 20.36 2.96
N PRO A 415 -21.92 20.49 1.65
CA PRO A 415 -20.56 20.75 1.16
C PRO A 415 -19.96 22.07 1.67
N ALA A 416 -20.78 23.10 1.88
CA ALA A 416 -20.30 24.42 2.32
C ALA A 416 -19.92 24.41 3.80
N GLY A 417 -20.76 23.79 4.65
CA GLY A 417 -20.47 23.57 6.06
C GLY A 417 -19.25 22.65 6.26
N GLU A 418 -19.13 21.61 5.45
CA GLU A 418 -17.96 20.73 5.47
C GLU A 418 -16.67 21.46 5.07
N LEU A 419 -16.72 22.27 4.01
CA LEU A 419 -15.57 23.08 3.59
C LEU A 419 -15.12 24.05 4.70
N ALA A 420 -16.06 24.65 5.43
CA ALA A 420 -15.75 25.52 6.56
C ALA A 420 -15.08 24.76 7.71
N ARG A 421 -15.57 23.56 8.05
CA ARG A 421 -14.97 22.68 9.08
C ARG A 421 -13.56 22.25 8.70
N VAL A 422 -13.37 21.81 7.45
CA VAL A 422 -12.06 21.42 6.93
C VAL A 422 -11.07 22.59 7.04
N LYS A 423 -11.47 23.79 6.60
CA LYS A 423 -10.63 25.00 6.69
C LYS A 423 -10.29 25.38 8.13
N ALA A 424 -11.22 25.26 9.06
CA ALA A 424 -10.98 25.51 10.48
C ALA A 424 -9.95 24.52 11.05
N ARG A 425 -10.10 23.22 10.75
CA ARG A 425 -9.17 22.19 11.23
C ARG A 425 -7.78 22.31 10.62
N GLU A 426 -7.68 22.66 9.34
CA GLU A 426 -6.40 22.97 8.70
C GLU A 426 -5.67 24.14 9.40
N ALA A 427 -6.41 25.18 9.80
CA ALA A 427 -5.83 26.33 10.51
C ALA A 427 -5.30 25.92 11.90
N GLU A 428 -6.04 25.10 12.65
CA GLU A 428 -5.59 24.55 13.94
C GLU A 428 -4.31 23.73 13.79
N LEU A 429 -4.26 22.83 12.79
CA LEU A 429 -3.09 22.00 12.52
C LEU A 429 -1.88 22.85 12.11
N LEU A 430 -2.08 23.90 11.31
CA LEU A 430 -1.02 24.82 10.92
C LEU A 430 -0.50 25.65 12.09
N GLU A 431 -1.38 26.11 12.97
CA GLU A 431 -1.00 26.82 14.20
C GLU A 431 -0.17 25.92 15.12
N GLN A 432 -0.58 24.67 15.28
CA GLN A 432 0.08 23.72 16.18
C GLN A 432 1.37 23.12 15.62
N TYR A 433 1.41 22.75 14.33
CA TYR A 433 2.48 21.94 13.73
C TYR A 433 3.24 22.64 12.60
N GLY A 434 2.79 23.79 12.12
CA GLY A 434 3.41 24.49 10.99
C GLY A 434 4.88 24.87 11.22
N GLY A 435 5.25 25.20 12.46
CA GLY A 435 6.65 25.46 12.83
C GLY A 435 7.54 24.21 12.68
N ALA A 436 7.01 23.03 13.04
CA ALA A 436 7.74 21.77 12.90
C ALA A 436 7.87 21.35 11.42
N TRP A 437 6.80 21.47 10.64
CA TRP A 437 6.81 21.11 9.21
C TRP A 437 7.70 22.02 8.36
N SER A 438 7.86 23.28 8.74
CA SER A 438 8.74 24.23 8.05
C SER A 438 10.14 24.32 8.64
N ALA A 439 10.46 23.58 9.71
CA ALA A 439 11.70 23.77 10.49
C ALA A 439 12.99 23.75 9.66
N ALA A 440 13.07 22.87 8.65
CA ALA A 440 14.24 22.74 7.78
C ALA A 440 14.50 23.98 6.90
N VAL A 441 13.46 24.77 6.63
CA VAL A 441 13.53 25.94 5.73
C VAL A 441 13.19 27.27 6.42
N HIS A 442 12.67 27.23 7.64
CA HIS A 442 12.24 28.39 8.42
C HIS A 442 13.26 29.55 8.46
N PRO A 443 14.60 29.32 8.55
CA PRO A 443 15.57 30.41 8.51
C PRO A 443 15.64 31.18 7.18
N TYR A 444 15.11 30.62 6.10
CA TYR A 444 15.26 31.12 4.72
C TYR A 444 13.97 31.69 4.14
N ILE A 445 12.83 31.46 4.79
CA ILE A 445 11.50 31.86 4.31
C ILE A 445 10.84 32.83 5.30
N VAL A 446 9.93 33.64 4.79
CA VAL A 446 9.11 34.57 5.60
C VAL A 446 7.76 33.93 5.92
N ARG A 447 7.16 33.26 4.93
CA ARG A 447 5.87 32.59 5.03
C ARG A 447 5.89 31.35 4.13
N PHE A 448 4.97 30.43 4.39
CA PHE A 448 4.71 29.29 3.51
C PHE A 448 3.21 29.04 3.42
N LEU A 449 2.78 28.39 2.34
CA LEU A 449 1.46 27.81 2.21
C LEU A 449 1.61 26.34 1.87
N MET A 450 0.75 25.53 2.49
CA MET A 450 0.66 24.10 2.19
C MET A 450 -0.49 23.82 1.24
N ALA A 451 -0.25 22.94 0.28
CA ALA A 451 -1.27 22.38 -0.58
C ALA A 451 -1.16 20.85 -0.61
N ARG A 452 -2.30 20.18 -0.41
CA ARG A 452 -2.41 18.71 -0.34
C ARG A 452 -1.35 18.08 0.57
N GLY A 453 -1.10 18.73 1.71
CA GLY A 453 -0.25 18.27 2.80
C GLY A 453 1.25 18.55 2.68
N PHE A 454 1.69 19.28 1.66
CA PHE A 454 3.10 19.66 1.48
C PHE A 454 3.24 21.16 1.29
N ILE A 455 4.40 21.71 1.64
CA ILE A 455 4.72 23.11 1.35
C ILE A 455 4.84 23.27 -0.18
N ASP A 456 3.88 23.99 -0.75
CA ASP A 456 3.73 24.21 -2.19
C ASP A 456 4.18 25.63 -2.58
N GLN A 457 3.98 26.59 -1.67
CA GLN A 457 4.38 27.98 -1.85
C GLN A 457 5.26 28.45 -0.68
N ILE A 458 6.29 29.23 -1.00
CA ILE A 458 7.09 29.95 -0.01
C ILE A 458 7.25 31.43 -0.39
N THR A 459 7.27 32.30 0.61
CA THR A 459 7.69 33.68 0.48
C THR A 459 9.14 33.80 0.95
N VAL A 460 10.04 34.32 0.13
CA VAL A 460 11.49 34.35 0.41
C VAL A 460 12.02 35.77 0.54
N ARG A 461 13.03 35.94 1.41
CA ARG A 461 13.71 37.22 1.62
C ARG A 461 15.00 37.34 0.80
N MET A 462 15.05 38.32 -0.09
CA MET A 462 15.98 38.30 -1.23
C MET A 462 17.48 38.62 -1.04
N PRO A 463 18.07 39.07 0.10
CA PRO A 463 19.53 39.10 0.13
C PRO A 463 20.15 37.70 0.21
N ALA A 464 19.51 36.76 0.92
CA ALA A 464 20.13 35.48 1.31
C ALA A 464 19.59 34.26 0.57
N PHE A 465 18.38 34.32 0.00
CA PHE A 465 17.71 33.16 -0.56
C PHE A 465 18.55 32.39 -1.60
N HIS A 466 19.16 33.08 -2.57
CA HIS A 466 19.94 32.44 -3.64
C HIS A 466 21.06 31.52 -3.12
N LYS A 467 21.69 31.86 -1.97
CA LYS A 467 22.77 31.05 -1.36
C LYS A 467 22.26 29.73 -0.78
N HIS A 468 20.96 29.65 -0.51
CA HIS A 468 20.31 28.52 0.17
C HIS A 468 19.26 27.84 -0.70
N ALA A 469 18.99 28.34 -1.90
CA ALA A 469 17.93 27.86 -2.78
C ALA A 469 18.02 26.35 -3.06
N ALA A 470 19.23 25.81 -3.32
CA ALA A 470 19.41 24.37 -3.50
C ALA A 470 19.04 23.55 -2.26
N LYS A 471 19.35 24.06 -1.05
CA LYS A 471 18.96 23.40 0.22
C LYS A 471 17.45 23.48 0.45
N VAL A 472 16.85 24.62 0.13
CA VAL A 472 15.39 24.82 0.23
C VAL A 472 14.66 23.89 -0.72
N VAL A 473 15.07 23.81 -2.00
CA VAL A 473 14.45 22.90 -2.98
C VAL A 473 14.64 21.44 -2.58
N ALA A 474 15.81 21.06 -2.06
CA ALA A 474 16.02 19.70 -1.56
C ALA A 474 15.12 19.35 -0.37
N ALA A 475 14.83 20.32 0.51
CA ALA A 475 13.94 20.14 1.65
C ALA A 475 12.45 20.19 1.28
N LEU A 476 12.09 20.81 0.15
CA LEU A 476 10.71 21.04 -0.28
C LEU A 476 10.45 20.34 -1.62
N PRO A 477 10.22 19.02 -1.63
CA PRO A 477 10.19 18.20 -2.84
C PRO A 477 9.04 18.53 -3.80
N LEU A 478 8.01 19.22 -3.32
CA LEU A 478 6.81 19.58 -4.07
C LEU A 478 6.60 21.10 -4.16
N LEU A 479 7.65 21.90 -3.93
CA LEU A 479 7.60 23.35 -4.08
C LEU A 479 7.27 23.73 -5.54
N ARG A 480 6.25 24.58 -5.75
CA ARG A 480 5.85 25.06 -7.09
C ARG A 480 5.79 26.59 -7.18
N ALA A 481 5.58 27.27 -6.07
CA ALA A 481 5.33 28.70 -6.06
C ALA A 481 6.35 29.46 -5.20
N LEU A 482 6.92 30.50 -5.80
CA LEU A 482 7.86 31.40 -5.14
C LEU A 482 7.27 32.81 -5.11
N GLU A 483 7.15 33.38 -3.91
CA GLU A 483 6.81 34.78 -3.71
C GLU A 483 8.02 35.55 -3.19
N LEU A 484 8.31 36.70 -3.81
CA LEU A 484 9.51 37.48 -3.51
C LEU A 484 9.21 38.66 -2.58
N GLU A 485 9.90 38.71 -1.45
CA GLU A 485 9.92 39.84 -0.53
C GLU A 485 11.36 40.41 -0.42
N HIS A 486 11.55 41.70 -0.64
CA HIS A 486 12.85 42.33 -0.41
C HIS A 486 12.95 42.93 1.00
N ASN A 487 11.96 43.73 1.40
CA ASN A 487 11.87 44.39 2.70
C ASN A 487 10.40 44.55 3.11
N THR A 488 10.17 45.02 4.34
CA THR A 488 8.82 45.28 4.90
C THR A 488 8.15 46.54 4.36
N GLY A 489 8.77 47.23 3.40
CA GLY A 489 8.26 48.46 2.81
C GLY A 489 7.91 48.31 1.34
N VAL A 490 7.36 49.38 0.78
CA VAL A 490 7.05 49.46 -0.65
C VAL A 490 8.31 49.83 -1.43
N GLY A 491 8.71 49.02 -2.41
CA GLY A 491 9.90 49.34 -3.19
C GLY A 491 10.27 48.32 -4.27
N PRO A 492 11.30 48.64 -5.06
CA PRO A 492 11.79 47.72 -6.07
C PRO A 492 12.63 46.61 -5.43
N ILE A 493 12.55 45.40 -5.97
CA ILE A 493 13.57 44.38 -5.76
C ILE A 493 14.82 44.79 -6.53
N PRO A 494 16.00 44.95 -5.88
CA PRO A 494 17.23 45.36 -6.55
C PRO A 494 17.62 44.42 -7.70
N ALA A 495 18.11 44.97 -8.81
CA ALA A 495 18.50 44.21 -10.01
C ALA A 495 19.46 43.04 -9.69
N LYS A 496 20.47 43.27 -8.83
CA LYS A 496 21.39 42.23 -8.36
C LYS A 496 20.69 41.01 -7.75
N HIS A 497 19.55 41.18 -7.08
CA HIS A 497 18.80 40.06 -6.49
C HIS A 497 18.04 39.29 -7.56
N ILE A 498 17.52 39.97 -8.58
CA ILE A 498 16.89 39.33 -9.74
C ILE A 498 17.93 38.55 -10.55
N GLU A 499 19.13 39.09 -10.74
CA GLU A 499 20.25 38.38 -11.38
C GLU A 499 20.60 37.09 -10.62
N LEU A 500 20.73 37.16 -9.29
CA LEU A 500 21.01 36.00 -8.45
C LEU A 500 19.89 34.95 -8.48
N LEU A 501 18.63 35.38 -8.58
CA LEU A 501 17.49 34.48 -8.77
C LEU A 501 17.53 33.82 -10.16
N ALA A 502 17.81 34.60 -11.20
CA ALA A 502 17.88 34.13 -12.58
C ALA A 502 19.03 33.15 -12.82
N SER A 503 20.11 33.24 -12.06
CA SER A 503 21.23 32.29 -12.10
C SER A 503 21.01 31.05 -11.22
N CYS A 504 19.83 30.85 -10.64
CA CYS A 504 19.57 29.75 -9.71
C CYS A 504 19.02 28.50 -10.40
N ASP A 505 19.90 27.59 -10.81
CA ASP A 505 19.54 26.34 -11.50
C ASP A 505 18.61 25.44 -10.70
N ALA A 506 18.73 25.44 -9.37
CA ALA A 506 17.89 24.61 -8.49
C ALA A 506 16.39 24.90 -8.62
N LEU A 507 16.00 26.10 -9.03
CA LEU A 507 14.60 26.48 -9.22
C LEU A 507 14.03 25.99 -10.56
N GLY A 508 14.89 25.70 -11.54
CA GLY A 508 14.50 25.28 -12.89
C GLY A 508 13.69 23.99 -12.92
N SER A 509 13.85 23.13 -11.91
CA SER A 509 13.17 21.83 -11.85
C SER A 509 11.82 21.85 -11.14
N CYS A 510 11.39 22.97 -10.54
CA CYS A 510 10.23 22.95 -9.63
C CYS A 510 9.28 24.15 -9.74
N ILE A 511 9.76 25.35 -10.07
CA ILE A 511 8.91 26.55 -9.99
C ILE A 511 8.00 26.69 -11.22
N GLU A 512 6.70 26.79 -10.95
CA GLU A 512 5.63 27.04 -11.94
C GLU A 512 4.91 28.37 -11.68
N ARG A 513 5.05 28.96 -10.49
CA ARG A 513 4.49 30.26 -10.14
C ARG A 513 5.56 31.17 -9.56
N LEU A 514 5.72 32.35 -10.18
CA LEU A 514 6.54 33.41 -9.63
C LEU A 514 5.67 34.63 -9.34
N ASP A 515 5.77 35.10 -8.11
CA ASP A 515 4.97 36.19 -7.58
C ASP A 515 5.86 37.20 -6.84
N PHE A 516 5.47 38.47 -6.86
CA PHE A 516 6.13 39.54 -6.12
C PHE A 516 5.12 40.04 -5.10
N THR A 517 5.46 40.19 -3.81
CA THR A 517 4.47 40.65 -2.83
C THR A 517 3.82 41.98 -3.26
N ALA A 518 2.65 42.29 -2.70
CA ALA A 518 1.88 43.51 -2.98
C ALA A 518 2.72 44.80 -3.08
N ASP A 519 3.73 44.88 -2.23
CA ASP A 519 4.55 46.06 -2.01
C ASP A 519 5.87 46.04 -2.81
N GLN A 520 6.16 44.95 -3.50
CA GLN A 520 7.41 44.74 -4.23
C GLN A 520 7.16 44.76 -5.73
N TYR A 521 8.12 45.29 -6.48
CA TYR A 521 8.07 45.33 -7.94
C TYR A 521 9.45 45.21 -8.56
N LEU A 522 9.52 44.84 -9.82
CA LEU A 522 10.77 44.74 -10.56
C LEU A 522 11.45 46.11 -10.72
N ALA A 523 12.77 46.24 -10.62
CA ALA A 523 13.39 47.57 -10.66
C ALA A 523 13.29 48.28 -12.02
N ASN A 524 13.47 47.54 -13.12
CA ASN A 524 13.63 48.05 -14.48
C ASN A 524 13.52 46.94 -15.53
N VAL A 525 13.60 47.32 -16.81
CA VAL A 525 13.51 46.41 -17.96
C VAL A 525 14.72 45.47 -18.07
N GLU A 526 15.90 45.88 -17.63
CA GLU A 526 17.09 45.04 -17.62
C GLU A 526 16.94 43.85 -16.65
N SER A 527 16.32 44.10 -15.49
CA SER A 527 15.96 43.04 -14.54
C SER A 527 14.94 42.08 -15.15
N LEU A 528 14.02 42.56 -16.00
CA LEU A 528 13.07 41.72 -16.71
C LEU A 528 13.80 40.83 -17.71
N ALA A 529 14.77 41.38 -18.45
CA ALA A 529 15.60 40.59 -19.37
C ALA A 529 16.23 39.40 -18.65
N ARG A 530 16.88 39.65 -17.51
CA ARG A 530 17.53 38.61 -16.72
C ARG A 530 16.53 37.60 -16.18
N LEU A 531 15.37 38.04 -15.73
CA LEU A 531 14.32 37.14 -15.27
C LEU A 531 13.81 36.22 -16.39
N LEU A 532 13.63 36.74 -17.60
CA LEU A 532 13.20 35.97 -18.77
C LEU A 532 14.28 34.99 -19.28
N GLU A 533 15.53 35.16 -18.87
CA GLU A 533 16.62 34.20 -19.12
C GLU A 533 16.66 33.07 -18.09
N ALA A 534 15.95 33.18 -16.96
CA ALA A 534 16.03 32.24 -15.84
C ALA A 534 15.67 30.79 -16.23
N PRO A 535 16.26 29.77 -15.57
CA PRO A 535 16.07 28.36 -15.93
C PRO A 535 14.60 27.90 -15.75
N PHE A 536 13.86 28.49 -14.81
CA PHE A 536 12.46 28.13 -14.54
C PHE A 536 11.42 28.81 -15.45
N ILE A 537 11.80 29.81 -16.25
CA ILE A 537 10.84 30.63 -17.02
C ILE A 537 9.99 29.76 -17.97
N GLY A 538 10.58 28.70 -18.52
CA GLY A 538 9.96 27.73 -19.43
C GLY A 538 8.78 26.94 -18.85
N ARG A 539 8.69 26.92 -17.52
CA ARG A 539 7.71 26.12 -16.76
C ARG A 539 6.68 26.98 -16.06
N LEU A 540 6.84 28.31 -16.09
CA LEU A 540 5.92 29.19 -15.41
C LEU A 540 4.54 29.10 -16.06
N ARG A 541 3.55 28.80 -15.22
CA ARG A 541 2.13 28.90 -15.51
C ARG A 541 1.55 30.20 -14.97
N TRP A 542 2.20 30.81 -13.97
CA TRP A 542 1.77 32.06 -13.35
C TRP A 542 2.95 33.00 -13.15
N LEU A 543 2.83 34.24 -13.66
CA LEU A 543 3.81 35.30 -13.46
C LEU A 543 3.14 36.63 -13.06
N ARG A 544 3.64 37.23 -11.97
CA ARG A 544 3.38 38.63 -11.60
C ARG A 544 4.70 39.32 -11.28
N ILE A 545 4.91 40.54 -11.79
CA ILE A 545 6.18 41.30 -11.60
C ILE A 545 6.03 42.56 -10.71
N GLY A 546 4.93 42.64 -9.97
CA GLY A 546 4.60 43.74 -9.04
C GLY A 546 4.24 45.05 -9.73
N ALA A 547 3.61 46.02 -9.05
CA ALA A 547 3.13 47.27 -9.65
C ALA A 547 3.99 48.49 -9.30
N HIS A 548 4.44 49.26 -10.30
CA HIS A 548 5.29 50.43 -10.06
C HIS A 548 4.52 51.66 -9.58
N ARG A 549 4.72 52.06 -8.32
CA ARG A 549 4.10 53.25 -7.71
C ARG A 549 4.51 54.58 -8.37
N ARG A 550 5.77 54.72 -8.80
CA ARG A 550 6.30 55.97 -9.40
C ARG A 550 6.20 56.01 -10.93
N GLY A 551 5.51 55.05 -11.54
CA GLY A 551 5.33 54.99 -12.98
C GLY A 551 6.63 54.72 -13.76
N ARG A 552 7.57 53.96 -13.21
CA ARG A 552 8.76 53.52 -13.97
C ARG A 552 8.68 52.04 -14.32
N GLY A 553 7.47 51.59 -14.67
CA GLY A 553 7.21 50.23 -15.10
C GLY A 553 8.03 49.83 -16.31
N VAL A 554 8.01 48.54 -16.63
CA VAL A 554 8.79 47.98 -17.74
C VAL A 554 8.39 48.52 -19.11
N GLY A 555 7.21 49.16 -19.22
CA GLY A 555 6.80 49.92 -20.39
C GLY A 555 6.59 49.08 -21.65
N LEU A 556 6.70 49.74 -22.82
CA LEU A 556 6.58 49.09 -24.13
C LEU A 556 7.66 48.02 -24.34
N ASP A 557 8.90 48.31 -23.97
CA ASP A 557 10.03 47.41 -24.19
C ASP A 557 9.85 46.13 -23.39
N GLY A 558 9.42 46.23 -22.12
CA GLY A 558 9.09 45.05 -21.33
C GLY A 558 7.91 44.24 -21.87
N ALA A 559 6.85 44.90 -22.37
CA ALA A 559 5.77 44.20 -23.07
C ALA A 559 6.25 43.46 -24.32
N ALA A 560 7.15 44.07 -25.10
CA ALA A 560 7.74 43.42 -26.26
C ALA A 560 8.58 42.20 -25.86
N MET A 561 9.41 42.32 -24.83
CA MET A 561 10.23 41.21 -24.34
C MET A 561 9.37 40.02 -23.84
N ILE A 562 8.28 40.29 -23.12
CA ILE A 562 7.35 39.25 -22.69
C ILE A 562 6.64 38.63 -23.90
N ALA A 563 6.18 39.45 -24.85
CA ALA A 563 5.48 38.97 -26.04
C ALA A 563 6.36 38.11 -26.96
N ASP A 564 7.65 38.42 -27.06
CA ASP A 564 8.62 37.73 -27.93
C ASP A 564 9.31 36.56 -27.21
N CYS A 565 9.01 36.32 -25.93
CA CYS A 565 9.68 35.26 -25.16
C CYS A 565 9.08 33.89 -25.49
N GLU A 566 9.76 33.12 -26.34
CA GLU A 566 9.33 31.76 -26.74
C GLU A 566 9.16 30.81 -25.55
N ARG A 567 9.91 31.05 -24.47
CA ARG A 567 9.90 30.20 -23.27
C ARG A 567 8.65 30.39 -22.42
N LEU A 568 7.86 31.46 -22.59
CA LEU A 568 6.60 31.66 -21.87
C LEU A 568 5.41 30.87 -22.47
N GLY A 569 5.68 29.87 -23.32
CA GLY A 569 4.65 29.07 -24.02
C GLY A 569 3.66 28.33 -23.11
N GLU A 570 4.05 28.03 -21.86
CA GLU A 570 3.20 27.34 -20.87
C GLU A 570 2.45 28.29 -19.94
N LEU A 571 2.61 29.61 -20.10
CA LEU A 571 2.05 30.61 -19.21
C LEU A 571 0.51 30.68 -19.33
N ARG A 572 -0.18 30.58 -18.21
CA ARG A 572 -1.65 30.61 -18.10
C ARG A 572 -2.15 31.89 -17.42
N HIS A 573 -1.36 32.46 -16.52
CA HIS A 573 -1.70 33.67 -15.78
C HIS A 573 -0.58 34.69 -15.87
N LEU A 574 -0.90 35.89 -16.33
CA LEU A 574 0.02 37.01 -16.43
C LEU A 574 -0.58 38.27 -15.82
N ASP A 575 0.06 38.79 -14.77
CA ASP A 575 -0.30 40.07 -14.15
C ASP A 575 0.79 41.11 -14.36
N LEU A 576 0.45 42.13 -15.13
CA LEU A 576 1.28 43.29 -15.45
C LEU A 576 0.60 44.59 -15.01
N GLY A 577 -0.10 44.59 -13.87
CA GLY A 577 -0.67 45.79 -13.29
C GLY A 577 0.37 46.89 -13.04
N GLY A 578 0.06 48.14 -13.37
CA GLY A 578 0.92 49.28 -13.04
C GLY A 578 2.25 49.35 -13.81
N GLN A 579 2.35 48.73 -14.99
CA GLN A 579 3.61 48.64 -15.77
C GLN A 579 3.80 49.72 -16.84
N ARG A 580 2.86 50.65 -17.00
CA ARG A 580 2.88 51.71 -18.04
C ARG A 580 3.04 51.16 -19.47
N LEU A 581 2.38 50.05 -19.78
CA LEU A 581 2.48 49.44 -21.12
C LEU A 581 1.92 50.33 -22.23
N GLY A 582 0.87 51.11 -21.91
CA GLY A 582 0.15 51.93 -22.88
C GLY A 582 -0.46 51.12 -24.03
N MET A 583 -0.89 51.83 -25.08
CA MET A 583 -1.54 51.21 -26.25
C MET A 583 -0.63 50.23 -27.01
N ARG A 584 0.62 50.64 -27.26
CA ARG A 584 1.54 49.83 -28.06
C ARG A 584 1.96 48.55 -27.32
N GLY A 585 2.20 48.64 -26.01
CA GLY A 585 2.60 47.48 -25.20
C GLY A 585 1.47 46.47 -25.04
N SER A 586 0.26 46.94 -24.74
CA SER A 586 -0.92 46.06 -24.65
C SER A 586 -1.22 45.35 -25.98
N LYS A 587 -1.16 46.06 -27.11
CA LYS A 587 -1.31 45.44 -28.45
C LYS A 587 -0.22 44.38 -28.70
N ARG A 588 1.02 44.65 -28.33
CA ARG A 588 2.14 43.72 -28.52
C ARG A 588 1.95 42.42 -27.73
N LEU A 589 1.48 42.50 -26.47
CA LEU A 589 1.19 41.33 -25.65
C LEU A 589 0.11 40.43 -26.25
N VAL A 590 -1.00 41.00 -26.70
CA VAL A 590 -2.09 40.22 -27.31
C VAL A 590 -1.68 39.63 -28.65
N SER A 591 -0.75 40.26 -29.36
CA SER A 591 -0.20 39.75 -30.63
C SER A 591 0.94 38.75 -30.44
N SER A 592 1.24 38.31 -29.21
CA SER A 592 2.32 37.36 -28.96
C SER A 592 2.03 36.00 -29.62
N PRO A 593 2.97 35.45 -30.40
CA PRO A 593 2.83 34.10 -30.95
C PRO A 593 3.09 33.00 -29.90
N HIS A 594 3.58 33.35 -28.71
CA HIS A 594 4.00 32.39 -27.69
C HIS A 594 2.99 32.27 -26.55
N LEU A 595 2.19 33.30 -26.26
CA LEU A 595 1.20 33.30 -25.17
C LEU A 595 -0.13 32.57 -25.53
N GLY A 596 -0.07 31.56 -26.41
CA GLY A 596 -1.27 30.86 -26.90
C GLY A 596 -2.07 30.11 -25.83
N LYS A 597 -1.42 29.74 -24.71
CA LYS A 597 -2.02 29.06 -23.55
C LYS A 597 -2.48 30.00 -22.44
N LEU A 598 -2.37 31.32 -22.63
CA LEU A 598 -2.71 32.30 -21.61
C LEU A 598 -4.22 32.33 -21.37
N GLU A 599 -4.65 32.05 -20.14
CA GLU A 599 -6.05 31.99 -19.72
C GLU A 599 -6.49 33.28 -19.02
N VAL A 600 -5.57 33.92 -18.28
CA VAL A 600 -5.83 35.12 -17.49
C VAL A 600 -4.77 36.18 -17.76
N LEU A 601 -5.22 37.37 -18.17
CA LEU A 601 -4.36 38.54 -18.38
C LEU A 601 -4.90 39.71 -17.56
N ARG A 602 -4.06 40.26 -16.66
CA ARG A 602 -4.41 41.40 -15.80
C ARG A 602 -3.55 42.60 -16.17
N LEU A 603 -4.19 43.69 -16.61
CA LEU A 603 -3.53 44.94 -17.02
C LEU A 603 -4.09 46.21 -16.32
N PRO A 604 -4.47 46.19 -15.03
CA PRO A 604 -4.95 47.41 -14.37
C PRO A 604 -3.85 48.47 -14.30
N PHE A 605 -4.21 49.75 -14.24
CA PHE A 605 -3.29 50.88 -14.07
C PHE A 605 -2.17 50.98 -15.12
N ASN A 606 -2.48 50.71 -16.39
CA ASN A 606 -1.50 50.72 -17.49
C ASN A 606 -1.66 51.87 -18.49
N ASN A 607 -2.47 52.88 -18.15
CA ASN A 607 -2.82 53.99 -19.05
C ASN A 607 -3.46 53.50 -20.37
N ILE A 608 -4.28 52.45 -20.30
CA ILE A 608 -5.01 51.92 -21.46
C ILE A 608 -6.19 52.83 -21.74
N LYS A 609 -6.17 53.49 -22.89
CA LYS A 609 -7.26 54.35 -23.37
C LYS A 609 -8.23 53.58 -24.26
N VAL A 610 -9.40 54.16 -24.52
CA VAL A 610 -10.44 53.58 -25.39
C VAL A 610 -9.93 53.01 -26.73
N GLY A 611 -8.99 53.69 -27.41
CA GLY A 611 -8.42 53.21 -28.68
C GLY A 611 -7.60 51.92 -28.55
N ALA A 612 -6.86 51.78 -27.44
CA ALA A 612 -6.13 50.57 -27.11
C ALA A 612 -7.09 49.42 -26.78
N ALA A 613 -8.10 49.68 -25.95
CA ALA A 613 -9.12 48.68 -25.62
C ALA A 613 -9.89 48.18 -26.85
N ARG A 614 -10.22 49.06 -27.81
CA ARG A 614 -10.79 48.65 -29.10
C ARG A 614 -9.85 47.78 -29.92
N SER A 615 -8.55 48.09 -29.92
CA SER A 615 -7.55 47.28 -30.61
C SER A 615 -7.38 45.90 -29.97
N LEU A 616 -7.45 45.82 -28.64
CA LEU A 616 -7.44 44.54 -27.91
C LEU A 616 -8.68 43.72 -28.25
N LEU A 617 -9.87 44.34 -28.26
CA LEU A 617 -11.11 43.69 -28.66
C LEU A 617 -11.02 43.12 -30.09
N ALA A 618 -10.58 43.91 -31.06
CA ALA A 618 -10.43 43.45 -32.44
C ALA A 618 -9.44 42.28 -32.56
N ALA A 619 -8.28 42.36 -31.90
CA ALA A 619 -7.31 41.27 -31.91
C ALA A 619 -7.88 39.99 -31.28
N LEU A 620 -8.63 40.13 -30.19
CA LEU A 620 -9.36 39.01 -29.61
C LEU A 620 -10.33 38.44 -30.64
N GLU A 621 -11.23 39.22 -31.22
CA GLU A 621 -12.18 38.77 -32.25
C GLU A 621 -11.50 38.06 -33.45
N GLU A 622 -10.29 38.48 -33.83
CA GLU A 622 -9.46 37.86 -34.88
C GLU A 622 -8.78 36.54 -34.45
N GLY A 623 -8.97 36.10 -33.21
CA GLY A 623 -8.47 34.82 -32.69
C GLY A 623 -7.17 34.90 -31.89
N ALA A 624 -6.70 36.11 -31.55
CA ALA A 624 -5.56 36.25 -30.66
C ALA A 624 -5.87 35.70 -29.26
N LEU A 625 -4.83 35.18 -28.60
CA LEU A 625 -4.89 34.53 -27.28
C LEU A 625 -6.08 33.54 -27.19
N PRO A 626 -6.02 32.42 -27.92
CA PRO A 626 -7.17 31.52 -28.10
C PRO A 626 -7.64 30.87 -26.80
N ALA A 627 -6.77 30.71 -25.80
CA ALA A 627 -7.10 30.17 -24.49
C ALA A 627 -7.62 31.22 -23.48
N LEU A 628 -7.64 32.51 -23.83
CA LEU A 628 -7.96 33.58 -22.88
C LEU A 628 -9.42 33.52 -22.44
N ARG A 629 -9.62 33.43 -21.12
CA ARG A 629 -10.92 33.37 -20.44
C ARG A 629 -11.23 34.64 -19.67
N ARG A 630 -10.19 35.32 -19.17
CA ARG A 630 -10.33 36.48 -18.29
C ARG A 630 -9.32 37.56 -18.65
N LEU A 631 -9.83 38.73 -19.02
CA LEU A 631 -9.05 39.94 -19.24
C LEU A 631 -9.51 41.02 -18.27
N GLU A 632 -8.63 41.42 -17.36
CA GLU A 632 -8.91 42.49 -16.40
C GLU A 632 -8.23 43.78 -16.83
N LEU A 633 -9.05 44.76 -17.20
CA LEU A 633 -8.62 46.12 -17.55
C LEU A 633 -9.12 47.17 -16.57
N ALA A 634 -10.05 46.82 -15.67
CA ALA A 634 -10.66 47.77 -14.76
C ALA A 634 -9.70 48.12 -13.61
N ASP A 635 -9.68 49.40 -13.26
CA ASP A 635 -8.92 49.93 -12.12
C ASP A 635 -9.75 49.89 -10.84
N GLU A 636 -10.46 48.80 -10.59
CA GLU A 636 -11.34 48.74 -9.41
C GLU A 636 -10.52 48.88 -8.11
N ILE A 637 -11.03 49.76 -7.25
CA ILE A 637 -10.42 50.20 -5.99
C ILE A 637 -10.63 49.15 -4.87
N GLU A 638 -11.41 48.09 -5.11
CA GLU A 638 -11.45 46.90 -4.25
C GLU A 638 -10.20 46.04 -4.43
N SER A 639 -9.10 46.69 -4.12
CA SER A 639 -7.79 46.15 -4.06
C SER A 639 -7.66 45.46 -2.70
N PRO A 640 -7.41 44.14 -2.62
CA PRO A 640 -6.81 43.56 -1.41
C PRO A 640 -5.43 44.17 -1.11
N TRP A 641 -4.92 45.04 -1.99
CA TRP A 641 -3.58 45.62 -2.04
C TRP A 641 -3.40 46.93 -1.28
N GLY A 642 -4.31 47.31 -0.36
CA GLY A 642 -4.10 48.43 0.57
C GLY A 642 -3.36 49.62 -0.06
N VAL A 643 -3.95 50.26 -1.07
CA VAL A 643 -3.26 51.29 -1.84
C VAL A 643 -3.32 52.62 -1.06
N PRO A 644 -2.18 53.24 -0.73
CA PRO A 644 -2.18 54.59 -0.16
C PRO A 644 -2.69 55.59 -1.20
N SER A 645 -3.61 56.45 -0.76
CA SER A 645 -4.32 57.49 -1.52
C SER A 645 -3.42 58.56 -2.17
N ASP A 646 -2.12 58.51 -1.91
CA ASP A 646 -1.10 59.51 -2.22
C ASP A 646 -0.23 59.16 -3.45
N VAL A 647 -0.51 58.06 -4.15
CA VAL A 647 0.22 57.65 -5.36
C VAL A 647 -0.65 57.72 -6.61
N ALA A 648 -0.27 58.58 -7.57
CA ALA A 648 -0.93 58.73 -8.86
C ALA A 648 -0.62 57.54 -9.81
N TYR A 649 -1.36 56.43 -9.66
CA TYR A 649 -1.41 55.40 -10.68
C TYR A 649 -2.09 55.93 -11.95
N GLN A 650 -1.60 55.53 -13.12
CA GLN A 650 -2.22 55.94 -14.39
C GLN A 650 -3.41 55.05 -14.70
N ALA A 651 -4.60 55.53 -14.36
CA ALA A 651 -5.85 54.85 -14.65
C ALA A 651 -6.00 54.56 -16.16
N ASN A 652 -6.52 53.38 -16.44
CA ASN A 652 -7.13 53.01 -17.69
C ASN A 652 -8.43 53.84 -17.87
N GLU A 653 -8.58 54.47 -19.04
CA GLU A 653 -9.77 55.25 -19.40
C GLU A 653 -10.54 54.48 -20.47
N ILE A 654 -11.38 53.57 -20.00
CA ILE A 654 -12.12 52.63 -20.85
C ILE A 654 -13.62 52.78 -20.53
N PRO A 655 -14.47 53.07 -21.53
CA PRO A 655 -15.92 53.09 -21.33
C PRO A 655 -16.43 51.73 -20.82
N ARG A 656 -17.32 51.73 -19.82
CA ARG A 656 -17.94 50.49 -19.28
C ARG A 656 -18.55 49.59 -20.36
N ALA A 657 -19.18 50.19 -21.37
CA ALA A 657 -19.76 49.44 -22.49
C ALA A 657 -18.71 48.64 -23.27
N LEU A 658 -17.48 49.16 -23.40
CA LEU A 658 -16.39 48.45 -24.08
C LEU A 658 -15.82 47.32 -23.22
N VAL A 659 -15.74 47.52 -21.90
CA VAL A 659 -15.37 46.44 -20.95
C VAL A 659 -16.39 45.30 -21.03
N ALA A 660 -17.68 45.62 -20.97
CA ALA A 660 -18.75 44.64 -21.09
C ALA A 660 -18.72 43.87 -22.43
N HIS A 661 -18.32 44.53 -23.52
CA HIS A 661 -18.17 43.86 -24.81
C HIS A 661 -16.99 42.87 -24.81
N ILE A 662 -15.85 43.26 -24.25
CA ILE A 662 -14.69 42.36 -24.08
C ILE A 662 -15.08 41.15 -23.23
N GLU A 663 -15.80 41.37 -22.12
CA GLU A 663 -16.31 40.29 -21.26
C GLU A 663 -17.26 39.36 -22.02
N ALA A 664 -18.13 39.90 -22.88
CA ALA A 664 -19.03 39.11 -23.71
C ALA A 664 -18.28 38.23 -24.73
N VAL A 665 -17.24 38.77 -25.38
CA VAL A 665 -16.39 38.01 -26.32
C VAL A 665 -15.67 36.87 -25.60
N LEU A 666 -15.12 37.12 -24.40
CA LEU A 666 -14.46 36.08 -23.62
C LEU A 666 -15.45 35.03 -23.13
N LYS A 667 -16.61 35.45 -22.61
CA LYS A 667 -17.68 34.53 -22.18
C LYS A 667 -18.17 33.62 -23.31
N ALA A 668 -18.21 34.12 -24.55
CA ALA A 668 -18.58 33.33 -25.71
C ALA A 668 -17.57 32.21 -26.04
N ARG A 669 -16.33 32.33 -25.57
CA ARG A 669 -15.31 31.28 -25.75
C ARG A 669 -15.50 30.12 -24.75
N GLY A 670 -16.29 30.30 -23.69
CA GLY A 670 -16.24 29.52 -22.45
C GLY A 670 -15.18 30.05 -21.50
#